data_AF-A0A232ETV1-F1
#
_entry.id   AF-A0A232ETV1-F1
#
_cell.length_a   1.000
_cell.length_b   1.000
_cell.length_c   1.000
_cell.angle_alpha   90.00
_cell.angle_beta   90.00
_cell.angle_gamma   90.00
#
_symmetry.space_group_name_H-M   'P 1'
#
loop_
_entity.id
_entity.type
_entity.pdbx_description
1 polymer ?
#
loop_
_entity_poly.entity_id
_entity_poly.type
_entity_poly.pdbx_seq_one_letter_code
_entity_poly.pdbx_strand_id
1 'polypeptide(L)'
;MARFVRYVVFVLFALQYQIAGAIEPVTVIVIASSVISFCQLLWDNIEKSKIFDRYSADDKIVNPFWGGESDTEKLLKELRRIAAASNQVNKELHAVKDMLLGEVTVDIEKLQKLTEILRKIYTNIVIIDNTYNDFLEYVERGEAYDKSLLIKFAEDALTEGPCGVVDILRENNQHLHQSILGERTVQDLIVENADIFLRGSKDSQSPQQFLYNLMSTMIFSEVKAYFIMRYSITILKTYKGKNYQGHIIKIDKDVGERLNNTIGAFKAAMKVTSREFYRTDPDEHIEDKTYLKLNHLFQTIIINERNLGETHCKNYCDTGRYHVNRNKCFVEEDKDPLCKKQRTCDGLLTQCRRTSAAKVCLPENKWTSDRRYEYLIDEDNLLKGKKNGNCPGQSVQLSTHIYWGSQGKKKNVGRCDWCMCRCYDPKPYSDNRFSVKLNKARYENNFVVTGARFVKDDHVMYIQLQEGRLQAGGVIDEKTLNWASYWESPQQFFATDGDHHHDINLDDLQAPVGHVIVGVGLKEIIRNNVKMLGLQILTKPVNFTSGELLGSSTNHMVFEPSWSNDKEVKIKEYDIPTNSIAKSVNISQPGQFVRLQLSGFDSDVGQNTIPFFDKQPVTTSPSALISGLGLYHKHRQNSGGFVGIKLITFDYEPHLDPDL
;
A
#
# COMPACT_ATOMS: atom_id res chain seq x y z
N MET A 1 -23.33 -24.38 0.95
CA MET A 1 -22.55 -23.29 1.57
C MET A 1 -21.92 -22.31 0.57
N ALA A 2 -21.86 -22.61 -0.74
CA ALA A 2 -21.45 -21.68 -1.82
C ALA A 2 -22.59 -20.76 -2.35
N ARG A 3 -23.57 -20.42 -1.51
CA ARG A 3 -24.70 -19.51 -1.84
C ARG A 3 -24.84 -18.35 -0.84
N PHE A 4 -23.88 -18.20 0.06
CA PHE A 4 -24.00 -17.41 1.30
C PHE A 4 -23.64 -15.91 1.13
N VAL A 5 -22.88 -15.56 0.10
CA VAL A 5 -22.47 -14.18 -0.25
C VAL A 5 -23.35 -13.55 -1.33
N ARG A 6 -24.16 -14.36 -2.04
CA ARG A 6 -25.03 -13.88 -3.13
C ARG A 6 -26.15 -12.93 -2.70
N TYR A 7 -26.47 -12.79 -1.42
CA TYR A 7 -27.76 -12.25 -1.00
C TYR A 7 -27.78 -10.92 -0.21
N VAL A 8 -26.70 -10.52 0.47
CA VAL A 8 -26.62 -9.16 1.06
C VAL A 8 -26.59 -8.10 -0.05
N VAL A 9 -25.97 -8.47 -1.17
CA VAL A 9 -25.96 -7.72 -2.42
C VAL A 9 -27.27 -7.95 -3.21
N PHE A 10 -28.00 -9.05 -2.98
CA PHE A 10 -29.29 -9.33 -3.65
C PHE A 10 -30.40 -8.36 -3.23
N VAL A 11 -30.34 -7.80 -2.03
CA VAL A 11 -31.34 -6.82 -1.61
C VAL A 11 -31.13 -5.48 -2.35
N LEU A 12 -29.90 -5.14 -2.78
CA LEU A 12 -29.63 -4.08 -3.77
C LEU A 12 -29.93 -4.52 -5.23
N PHE A 13 -30.07 -5.83 -5.47
CA PHE A 13 -30.24 -6.45 -6.79
C PHE A 13 -31.70 -6.72 -7.18
N ALA A 14 -32.65 -6.69 -6.23
CA ALA A 14 -34.08 -6.85 -6.55
C ALA A 14 -34.66 -5.65 -7.33
N LEU A 15 -33.96 -4.51 -7.39
CA LEU A 15 -34.44 -3.27 -8.01
C LEU A 15 -33.99 -3.04 -9.47
N GLN A 16 -33.08 -3.84 -10.04
CA GLN A 16 -32.60 -3.59 -11.41
C GLN A 16 -33.14 -4.56 -12.48
N TYR A 17 -33.70 -5.71 -12.11
CA TYR A 17 -34.24 -6.64 -13.11
C TYR A 17 -35.61 -6.23 -13.70
N GLN A 18 -36.31 -5.24 -13.10
CA GLN A 18 -37.56 -4.70 -13.67
C GLN A 18 -37.40 -3.39 -14.46
N ILE A 19 -36.20 -2.78 -14.48
CA ILE A 19 -35.94 -1.54 -15.23
C ILE A 19 -34.90 -1.74 -16.34
N ALA A 20 -34.13 -2.85 -16.34
CA ALA A 20 -33.15 -3.20 -17.36
C ALA A 20 -33.75 -3.75 -18.68
N GLY A 21 -34.88 -3.18 -19.14
CA GLY A 21 -35.39 -3.39 -20.50
C GLY A 21 -34.76 -2.47 -21.54
N ALA A 22 -34.09 -1.40 -21.13
CA ALA A 22 -33.38 -0.48 -22.02
C ALA A 22 -32.45 0.41 -21.17
N ILE A 23 -31.15 0.14 -21.14
CA ILE A 23 -30.01 1.07 -20.95
C ILE A 23 -28.73 0.22 -20.93
N GLU A 24 -27.68 0.67 -21.63
CA GLU A 24 -26.39 -0.01 -21.80
C GLU A 24 -25.62 -0.27 -20.49
N PRO A 25 -24.73 -1.29 -20.46
CA PRO A 25 -24.05 -1.74 -19.24
C PRO A 25 -22.80 -0.90 -18.94
N VAL A 26 -22.96 0.33 -18.46
CA VAL A 26 -21.82 1.11 -17.93
C VAL A 26 -22.26 1.85 -16.66
N THR A 27 -21.57 1.56 -15.56
CA THR A 27 -21.58 2.27 -14.26
C THR A 27 -22.94 2.39 -13.55
N VAL A 28 -23.22 1.45 -12.65
CA VAL A 28 -24.26 1.62 -11.62
C VAL A 28 -23.62 2.25 -10.39
N ILE A 29 -24.26 3.31 -9.90
CA ILE A 29 -23.77 4.27 -8.93
C ILE A 29 -24.44 4.03 -7.56
N VAL A 30 -23.76 4.30 -6.43
CA VAL A 30 -24.44 4.45 -5.13
C VAL A 30 -25.26 5.73 -5.17
N ILE A 31 -26.59 5.58 -5.23
CA ILE A 31 -27.55 6.68 -5.29
C ILE A 31 -28.40 6.67 -4.00
N ALA A 32 -28.61 7.82 -3.36
CA ALA A 32 -29.36 7.90 -2.09
C ALA A 32 -30.79 7.31 -2.23
N SER A 33 -31.48 7.58 -3.33
CA SER A 33 -32.81 7.08 -3.67
C SER A 33 -32.86 5.56 -3.82
N SER A 34 -31.77 4.95 -4.30
CA SER A 34 -31.66 3.49 -4.40
C SER A 34 -31.57 2.84 -3.01
N VAL A 35 -30.86 3.47 -2.07
CA VAL A 35 -30.75 2.98 -0.68
C VAL A 35 -32.09 3.08 0.05
N ILE A 36 -32.82 4.18 -0.11
CA ILE A 36 -34.15 4.33 0.50
C ILE A 36 -35.15 3.36 -0.11
N SER A 37 -35.16 3.23 -1.44
CA SER A 37 -36.07 2.31 -2.15
C SER A 37 -35.85 0.87 -1.71
N PHE A 38 -34.59 0.48 -1.50
CA PHE A 38 -34.22 -0.79 -0.88
C PHE A 38 -34.84 -0.94 0.51
N CYS A 39 -34.68 0.07 1.37
CA CYS A 39 -35.15 0.02 2.74
C CYS A 39 -36.68 -0.12 2.78
N GLN A 40 -37.38 0.64 1.95
CA GLN A 40 -38.84 0.57 1.78
C GLN A 40 -39.27 -0.81 1.26
N LEU A 41 -38.63 -1.33 0.20
CA LEU A 41 -38.95 -2.64 -0.36
C LEU A 41 -38.73 -3.78 0.64
N LEU A 42 -37.61 -3.75 1.36
CA LEU A 42 -37.33 -4.76 2.38
C LEU A 42 -38.35 -4.66 3.53
N TRP A 43 -38.68 -3.44 3.97
CA TRP A 43 -39.69 -3.23 5.00
C TRP A 43 -41.08 -3.72 4.59
N ASP A 44 -41.51 -3.42 3.37
CA ASP A 44 -42.79 -3.88 2.82
C ASP A 44 -42.88 -5.42 2.80
N ASN A 45 -41.77 -6.09 2.51
CA ASN A 45 -41.70 -7.55 2.58
C ASN A 45 -41.79 -8.06 4.02
N ILE A 46 -41.16 -7.37 4.99
CA ILE A 46 -41.29 -7.70 6.42
C ILE A 46 -42.75 -7.54 6.87
N GLU A 47 -43.44 -6.46 6.49
CA GLU A 47 -44.86 -6.26 6.82
C GLU A 47 -45.75 -7.35 6.21
N LYS A 48 -45.51 -7.72 4.95
CA LYS A 48 -46.28 -8.79 4.26
C LYS A 48 -46.02 -10.19 4.82
N SER A 49 -44.85 -10.41 5.43
CA SER A 49 -44.43 -11.73 5.94
C SER A 49 -45.21 -12.21 7.17
N LYS A 50 -46.13 -11.40 7.72
CA LYS A 50 -46.90 -11.69 8.93
C LYS A 50 -46.05 -11.92 10.19
N ILE A 51 -44.76 -11.55 10.17
CA ILE A 51 -43.89 -11.54 11.36
C ILE A 51 -44.54 -10.80 12.53
N PHE A 52 -45.34 -9.77 12.24
CA PHE A 52 -45.98 -8.95 13.25
C PHE A 52 -47.36 -9.47 13.72
N ASP A 53 -47.92 -10.50 13.09
CA ASP A 53 -49.22 -11.06 13.50
C ASP A 53 -49.16 -11.69 14.90
N ARG A 54 -47.96 -12.08 15.35
CA ARG A 54 -47.76 -12.57 16.72
C ARG A 54 -47.99 -11.51 17.81
N TYR A 55 -47.97 -10.22 17.46
CA TYR A 55 -48.24 -9.12 18.40
C TYR A 55 -49.73 -8.74 18.45
N SER A 56 -50.57 -9.30 17.57
CA SER A 56 -52.00 -8.94 17.44
C SER A 56 -52.97 -9.94 18.08
N ALA A 57 -52.50 -11.11 18.54
CA ALA A 57 -53.36 -12.13 19.13
C ALA A 57 -53.38 -12.06 20.67
N ASP A 58 -54.50 -11.59 21.23
CA ASP A 58 -55.00 -12.13 22.50
C ASP A 58 -55.43 -13.59 22.22
N ASP A 59 -54.76 -14.53 22.87
CA ASP A 59 -54.99 -15.98 22.86
C ASP A 59 -54.75 -16.77 21.55
N LYS A 60 -53.75 -17.68 21.67
CA LYS A 60 -53.48 -18.90 20.88
C LYS A 60 -52.91 -18.72 19.48
N ILE A 61 -51.59 -18.77 19.38
CA ILE A 61 -50.90 -19.10 18.13
C ILE A 61 -50.73 -20.63 18.06
N VAL A 62 -51.50 -21.25 17.17
CA VAL A 62 -51.23 -22.58 16.65
C VAL A 62 -49.98 -22.49 15.77
N ASN A 63 -48.99 -23.29 16.13
CA ASN A 63 -47.74 -23.46 15.39
C ASN A 63 -47.96 -24.48 14.25
N PRO A 64 -47.66 -24.15 12.98
CA PRO A 64 -47.40 -25.18 11.99
C PRO A 64 -46.00 -24.97 11.41
N PHE A 65 -45.02 -25.56 12.09
CA PHE A 65 -43.78 -26.01 11.46
C PHE A 65 -44.12 -27.12 10.46
N TRP A 66 -43.60 -27.05 9.22
CA TRP A 66 -42.91 -28.14 8.49
C TRP A 66 -42.63 -27.71 7.02
N GLY A 67 -41.34 -27.70 6.63
CA GLY A 67 -40.89 -28.00 5.26
C GLY A 67 -40.48 -26.84 4.34
N GLY A 68 -39.29 -26.25 4.54
CA GLY A 68 -38.62 -25.29 3.64
C GLY A 68 -38.14 -24.02 4.37
N GLU A 69 -37.07 -23.36 3.89
CA GLU A 69 -36.64 -22.03 4.41
C GLU A 69 -37.82 -21.07 4.19
N SER A 70 -38.60 -20.78 5.24
CA SER A 70 -39.78 -19.92 5.15
C SER A 70 -39.36 -18.52 4.72
N ASP A 71 -40.23 -17.76 4.06
CA ASP A 71 -39.89 -16.39 3.63
C ASP A 71 -39.51 -15.49 4.82
N THR A 72 -40.04 -15.80 6.00
CA THR A 72 -39.62 -15.26 7.31
C THR A 72 -38.14 -15.53 7.63
N GLU A 73 -37.66 -16.77 7.45
CA GLU A 73 -36.27 -17.14 7.74
C GLU A 73 -35.29 -16.45 6.77
N LYS A 74 -35.69 -16.29 5.50
CA LYS A 74 -34.91 -15.51 4.52
C LYS A 74 -34.80 -14.04 4.92
N LEU A 75 -35.91 -13.42 5.36
CA LEU A 75 -35.92 -12.02 5.81
C LEU A 75 -35.06 -11.80 7.06
N LEU A 76 -35.18 -12.68 8.06
CA LEU A 76 -34.35 -12.64 9.27
C LEU A 76 -32.87 -12.77 8.95
N LYS A 77 -32.52 -13.61 7.98
CA LYS A 77 -31.15 -13.73 7.49
C LYS A 77 -30.65 -12.42 6.90
N GLU A 78 -31.45 -11.70 6.12
CA GLU A 78 -31.07 -10.38 5.60
C GLU A 78 -30.87 -9.34 6.71
N LEU A 79 -31.76 -9.29 7.70
CA LEU A 79 -31.60 -8.39 8.85
C LEU A 79 -30.33 -8.70 9.67
N ARG A 80 -30.02 -9.98 9.91
CA ARG A 80 -28.76 -10.41 10.54
C ARG A 80 -27.52 -10.02 9.73
N ARG A 81 -27.64 -9.97 8.40
CA ARG A 81 -26.55 -9.53 7.53
C ARG A 81 -26.31 -8.03 7.61
N ILE A 82 -27.38 -7.23 7.72
CA ILE A 82 -27.27 -5.79 7.98
C ILE A 82 -26.58 -5.55 9.33
N ALA A 83 -26.90 -6.33 10.37
CA ALA A 83 -26.19 -6.25 11.64
C ALA A 83 -24.68 -6.50 11.48
N ALA A 84 -24.30 -7.56 10.75
CA ALA A 84 -22.91 -7.94 10.54
C ALA A 84 -22.09 -6.94 9.70
N ALA A 85 -22.72 -6.16 8.82
CA ALA A 85 -22.05 -5.24 7.88
C ALA A 85 -21.29 -4.08 8.56
N SER A 86 -21.63 -3.74 9.82
CA SER A 86 -21.00 -2.65 10.59
C SER A 86 -19.77 -3.09 11.40
N ASN A 87 -19.44 -4.38 11.49
CA ASN A 87 -18.33 -4.86 12.33
C ASN A 87 -16.92 -4.37 11.91
N GLN A 88 -16.81 -3.60 10.82
CA GLN A 88 -15.60 -2.90 10.39
C GLN A 88 -15.27 -1.65 11.24
N VAL A 89 -16.27 -1.08 11.93
CA VAL A 89 -16.20 0.16 12.73
C VAL A 89 -15.16 0.14 13.84
N ASN A 90 -14.88 -1.04 14.41
CA ASN A 90 -13.90 -1.17 15.49
C ASN A 90 -12.44 -0.94 15.03
N LYS A 91 -12.10 -1.22 13.77
CA LYS A 91 -10.73 -1.04 13.26
C LYS A 91 -10.40 0.44 13.06
N GLU A 92 -11.33 1.20 12.47
CA GLU A 92 -11.15 2.65 12.20
C GLU A 92 -11.07 3.48 13.49
N LEU A 93 -11.78 3.06 14.54
CA LEU A 93 -11.68 3.66 15.88
C LEU A 93 -10.28 3.48 16.50
N HIS A 94 -9.58 2.39 16.20
CA HIS A 94 -8.22 2.17 16.66
C HIS A 94 -7.22 3.10 15.96
N ALA A 95 -7.35 3.35 14.65
CA ALA A 95 -6.53 4.39 14.00
C ALA A 95 -6.73 5.77 14.60
N VAL A 96 -7.99 6.17 14.82
CA VAL A 96 -8.32 7.47 15.43
C VAL A 96 -7.89 7.56 16.89
N LYS A 97 -7.79 6.43 17.59
CA LYS A 97 -7.29 6.37 18.97
C LYS A 97 -5.76 6.37 19.05
N ASP A 98 -5.08 5.63 18.17
CA ASP A 98 -3.61 5.59 18.10
C ASP A 98 -3.04 6.94 17.64
N MET A 99 -3.81 7.68 16.83
CA MET A 99 -3.59 9.09 16.47
C MET A 99 -3.41 10.02 17.67
N LEU A 100 -4.10 9.76 18.81
CA LEU A 100 -4.00 10.60 20.01
C LEU A 100 -2.65 10.46 20.75
N LEU A 101 -1.85 9.44 20.42
CA LEU A 101 -0.62 9.09 21.14
C LEU A 101 0.65 9.42 20.35
N GLY A 102 0.55 9.81 19.07
CA GLY A 102 1.69 10.17 18.22
C GLY A 102 2.03 11.65 18.30
N GLU A 103 3.32 11.97 18.48
CA GLU A 103 3.84 13.34 18.44
C GLU A 103 3.52 14.02 17.10
N VAL A 104 2.57 14.97 17.08
CA VAL A 104 2.32 15.84 15.93
C VAL A 104 2.46 17.31 16.34
N THR A 105 3.38 18.00 15.67
CA THR A 105 3.76 19.42 15.87
C THR A 105 2.94 20.41 15.05
N VAL A 106 1.72 20.04 14.60
CA VAL A 106 0.85 20.87 13.75
C VAL A 106 -0.48 21.13 14.45
N ASP A 107 -0.93 22.39 14.41
CA ASP A 107 -2.20 22.97 14.91
C ASP A 107 -3.06 22.03 15.77
N ILE A 108 -2.55 21.76 16.98
CA ILE A 108 -3.07 20.78 17.92
C ILE A 108 -4.57 20.98 18.16
N GLU A 109 -5.04 22.23 18.18
CA GLU A 109 -6.43 22.56 18.49
C GLU A 109 -7.41 22.10 17.41
N LYS A 110 -7.08 22.28 16.12
CA LYS A 110 -7.93 21.84 15.00
C LYS A 110 -8.00 20.32 14.93
N LEU A 111 -6.85 19.65 15.11
CA LEU A 111 -6.77 18.18 15.13
C LEU A 111 -7.50 17.57 16.33
N GLN A 112 -7.39 18.19 17.50
CA GLN A 112 -8.13 17.78 18.70
C GLN A 112 -9.65 17.88 18.48
N LYS A 113 -10.13 19.00 17.94
CA LYS A 113 -11.55 19.21 17.63
C LYS A 113 -12.06 18.23 16.57
N LEU A 114 -11.30 17.99 15.51
CA LEU A 114 -11.66 16.99 14.51
C LEU A 114 -11.77 15.60 15.14
N THR A 115 -10.79 15.22 15.96
CA THR A 115 -10.75 13.92 16.63
C THR A 115 -11.93 13.76 17.58
N GLU A 116 -12.31 14.82 18.32
CA GLU A 116 -13.48 14.81 19.19
C GLU A 116 -14.78 14.59 18.41
N ILE A 117 -14.95 15.26 17.26
CA ILE A 117 -16.11 15.09 16.39
C ILE A 117 -16.17 13.67 15.84
N LEU A 118 -15.06 13.16 15.28
CA LEU A 118 -15.02 11.79 14.77
C LEU A 118 -15.36 10.78 15.88
N ARG A 119 -14.79 10.93 17.07
CA ARG A 119 -15.10 10.08 18.23
C ARG A 119 -16.59 10.09 18.57
N LYS A 120 -17.24 11.26 18.47
CA LYS A 120 -18.67 11.40 18.74
C LYS A 120 -19.52 10.70 17.68
N ILE A 121 -19.21 10.89 16.39
CA ILE A 121 -19.85 10.17 15.28
C ILE A 121 -19.74 8.65 15.49
N TYR A 122 -18.55 8.15 15.84
CA TYR A 122 -18.36 6.72 16.14
C TYR A 122 -19.16 6.25 17.35
N THR A 123 -19.18 7.01 18.44
CA THR A 123 -19.98 6.67 19.62
C THR A 123 -21.46 6.53 19.26
N ASN A 124 -21.97 7.45 18.45
CA ASN A 124 -23.33 7.46 17.94
C ASN A 124 -23.62 6.23 17.05
N ILE A 125 -22.70 5.84 16.18
CA ILE A 125 -22.81 4.61 15.36
C ILE A 125 -22.89 3.36 16.25
N VAL A 126 -22.04 3.27 17.28
CA VAL A 126 -22.04 2.14 18.22
C VAL A 126 -23.37 2.04 18.99
N ILE A 127 -23.95 3.18 19.37
CA ILE A 127 -25.28 3.21 20.01
C ILE A 127 -26.34 2.66 19.04
N ILE A 128 -26.35 3.11 17.78
CA ILE A 128 -27.29 2.60 16.76
C ILE A 128 -27.10 1.10 16.54
N ASP A 129 -25.86 0.61 16.50
CA ASP A 129 -25.56 -0.80 16.33
C ASP A 129 -26.10 -1.66 17.48
N ASN A 130 -25.94 -1.20 18.73
CA ASN A 130 -26.49 -1.88 19.90
C ASN A 130 -28.03 -1.88 19.86
N THR A 131 -28.65 -0.74 19.60
CA THR A 131 -30.10 -0.63 19.47
C THR A 131 -30.64 -1.47 18.31
N TYR A 132 -29.85 -1.65 17.23
CA TYR A 132 -30.22 -2.54 16.13
C TYR A 132 -30.21 -4.01 16.56
N ASN A 133 -29.25 -4.43 17.39
CA ASN A 133 -29.23 -5.78 17.93
C ASN A 133 -30.43 -6.04 18.84
N ASP A 134 -30.82 -5.07 19.67
CA ASP A 134 -32.05 -5.14 20.47
C ASP A 134 -33.29 -5.26 19.56
N PHE A 135 -33.36 -4.45 18.50
CA PHE A 135 -34.39 -4.55 17.47
C PHE A 135 -34.45 -5.96 16.85
N LEU A 136 -33.30 -6.54 16.48
CA LEU A 136 -33.24 -7.90 15.93
C LEU A 136 -33.77 -8.93 16.92
N GLU A 137 -33.36 -8.84 18.19
CA GLU A 137 -33.81 -9.74 19.24
C GLU A 137 -35.34 -9.65 19.40
N TYR A 138 -35.90 -8.44 19.42
CA TYR A 138 -37.34 -8.24 19.51
C TYR A 138 -38.09 -8.70 18.26
N VAL A 139 -37.52 -8.56 17.06
CA VAL A 139 -38.09 -9.11 15.82
C VAL A 139 -37.96 -10.63 15.75
N GLU A 140 -37.02 -11.25 16.43
CA GLU A 140 -36.90 -12.70 16.45
C GLU A 140 -37.79 -13.34 17.52
N ARG A 141 -37.91 -12.70 18.69
CA ARG A 141 -38.48 -13.31 19.89
C ARG A 141 -39.52 -12.44 20.60
N GLY A 142 -40.14 -11.49 19.89
CA GLY A 142 -40.98 -10.47 20.50
C GLY A 142 -42.14 -10.97 21.39
N GLU A 143 -42.70 -12.14 21.09
CA GLU A 143 -43.74 -12.80 21.92
C GLU A 143 -43.26 -13.20 23.33
N ALA A 144 -41.94 -13.32 23.53
CA ALA A 144 -41.34 -13.63 24.82
C ALA A 144 -41.18 -12.41 25.74
N TYR A 145 -41.42 -11.19 25.24
CA TYR A 145 -41.20 -9.95 25.99
C TYR A 145 -42.52 -9.30 26.39
N ASP A 146 -42.50 -8.61 27.53
CA ASP A 146 -43.66 -7.84 28.00
C ASP A 146 -43.99 -6.68 27.05
N LYS A 147 -45.29 -6.48 26.81
CA LYS A 147 -45.81 -5.41 25.95
C LYS A 147 -45.30 -4.02 26.36
N SER A 148 -45.17 -3.74 27.65
CA SER A 148 -44.67 -2.45 28.15
C SER A 148 -43.21 -2.23 27.79
N LEU A 149 -42.39 -3.28 27.74
CA LEU A 149 -40.99 -3.20 27.32
C LEU A 149 -40.89 -2.85 25.84
N LEU A 150 -41.66 -3.53 24.99
CA LEU A 150 -41.67 -3.27 23.54
C LEU A 150 -42.18 -1.86 23.21
N ILE A 151 -43.24 -1.41 23.90
CA ILE A 151 -43.73 -0.04 23.79
C ILE A 151 -42.63 0.95 24.21
N LYS A 152 -41.98 0.72 25.36
CA LYS A 152 -40.93 1.61 25.85
C LYS A 152 -39.77 1.71 24.87
N PHE A 153 -39.28 0.58 24.34
CA PHE A 153 -38.24 0.58 23.30
C PHE A 153 -38.66 1.44 22.09
N ALA A 154 -39.90 1.28 21.63
CA ALA A 154 -40.41 2.02 20.48
C ALA A 154 -40.56 3.53 20.75
N GLU A 155 -40.96 3.92 21.96
CA GLU A 155 -41.00 5.33 22.36
C GLU A 155 -39.58 5.90 22.49
N ASP A 156 -38.68 5.21 23.17
CA ASP A 156 -37.29 5.66 23.38
C ASP A 156 -36.56 5.84 22.03
N ALA A 157 -36.75 4.91 21.07
CA ALA A 157 -36.14 5.00 19.74
C ALA A 157 -36.61 6.21 18.92
N LEU A 158 -37.88 6.61 19.08
CA LEU A 158 -38.51 7.72 18.34
C LEU A 158 -38.53 9.04 19.13
N THR A 159 -38.06 9.05 20.37
CA THR A 159 -38.06 10.23 21.25
C THR A 159 -37.17 11.32 20.68
N GLU A 160 -37.63 12.57 20.74
CA GLU A 160 -36.80 13.75 20.51
C GLU A 160 -36.01 14.03 21.81
N GLY A 161 -34.73 13.65 21.81
CA GLY A 161 -33.77 13.77 22.90
C GLY A 161 -32.42 13.13 22.56
N PRO A 162 -31.35 13.38 23.36
CA PRO A 162 -29.97 13.01 23.04
C PRO A 162 -29.70 11.49 22.91
N CYS A 163 -30.66 10.65 23.32
CA CYS A 163 -30.55 9.19 23.22
C CYS A 163 -31.48 8.58 22.15
N GLY A 164 -32.34 9.39 21.52
CA GLY A 164 -33.25 8.91 20.48
C GLY A 164 -32.51 8.68 19.17
N VAL A 165 -32.83 7.60 18.47
CA VAL A 165 -32.15 7.21 17.21
C VAL A 165 -32.23 8.34 16.17
N VAL A 166 -33.37 9.05 16.12
CA VAL A 166 -33.60 10.17 15.21
C VAL A 166 -32.60 11.31 15.46
N ASP A 167 -32.38 11.68 16.72
CA ASP A 167 -31.48 12.79 17.06
C ASP A 167 -30.02 12.42 16.94
N ILE A 168 -29.66 11.17 17.24
CA ILE A 168 -28.31 10.64 17.03
C ILE A 168 -27.91 10.77 15.54
N LEU A 169 -28.81 10.40 14.62
CA LEU A 169 -28.56 10.55 13.17
C LEU A 169 -28.47 12.01 12.74
N ARG A 170 -29.36 12.86 13.26
CA ARG A 170 -29.36 14.31 12.99
C ARG A 170 -28.06 14.94 13.46
N GLU A 171 -27.60 14.58 14.66
CA GLU A 171 -26.35 15.05 15.23
C GLU A 171 -25.14 14.59 14.40
N ASN A 172 -25.10 13.33 13.96
CA ASN A 172 -24.04 12.84 13.07
C ASN A 172 -23.98 13.62 11.76
N ASN A 173 -25.14 13.87 11.13
CA ASN A 173 -25.19 14.65 9.90
C ASN A 173 -24.76 16.12 10.15
N GLN A 174 -25.21 16.74 11.25
CA GLN A 174 -24.77 18.09 11.63
C GLN A 174 -23.26 18.16 11.85
N HIS A 175 -22.68 17.19 12.56
CA HIS A 175 -21.24 17.11 12.80
C HIS A 175 -20.44 17.00 11.50
N LEU A 176 -20.92 16.25 10.52
CA LEU A 176 -20.25 16.13 9.22
C LEU A 176 -20.17 17.47 8.47
N HIS A 177 -21.16 18.34 8.64
CA HIS A 177 -21.24 19.66 7.99
C HIS A 177 -20.81 20.81 8.89
N GLN A 178 -20.37 20.53 10.12
CA GLN A 178 -19.98 21.54 11.09
C GLN A 178 -18.70 22.26 10.64
N SER A 179 -18.69 23.59 10.76
CA SER A 179 -17.46 24.37 10.67
C SER A 179 -16.70 24.30 12.00
N ILE A 180 -15.43 23.90 11.95
CA ILE A 180 -14.51 23.99 13.08
C ILE A 180 -13.85 25.37 13.04
N LEU A 181 -14.02 26.11 14.13
CA LEU A 181 -13.42 27.44 14.32
C LEU A 181 -13.83 28.50 13.26
N GLY A 182 -14.90 28.27 12.50
CA GLY A 182 -15.43 29.24 11.53
C GLY A 182 -14.65 29.32 10.20
N GLU A 183 -13.65 28.46 9.99
CA GLU A 183 -12.76 28.54 8.82
C GLU A 183 -12.84 27.32 7.90
N ARG A 184 -12.96 26.13 8.48
CA ARG A 184 -12.90 24.84 7.75
C ARG A 184 -14.02 23.94 8.20
N THR A 185 -14.63 23.22 7.26
CA THR A 185 -15.57 22.15 7.61
C THR A 185 -14.83 20.93 8.16
N VAL A 186 -15.53 20.05 8.87
CA VAL A 186 -15.00 18.75 9.29
C VAL A 186 -14.46 17.97 8.09
N GLN A 187 -15.13 18.02 6.95
CA GLN A 187 -14.70 17.37 5.72
C GLN A 187 -13.36 17.91 5.22
N ASP A 188 -13.21 19.24 5.18
CA ASP A 188 -11.96 19.88 4.76
C ASP A 188 -10.80 19.43 5.67
N LEU A 189 -11.02 19.39 6.98
CA LEU A 189 -10.00 18.98 7.93
C LEU A 189 -9.65 17.50 7.83
N ILE A 190 -10.61 16.62 7.51
CA ILE A 190 -10.30 15.21 7.23
C ILE A 190 -9.43 15.13 5.97
N VAL A 191 -9.79 15.81 4.88
CA VAL A 191 -9.02 15.80 3.63
C VAL A 191 -7.61 16.34 3.83
N GLU A 192 -7.48 17.50 4.50
CA GLU A 192 -6.19 18.17 4.74
C GLU A 192 -5.24 17.32 5.61
N ASN A 193 -5.77 16.47 6.50
CA ASN A 193 -4.98 15.77 7.51
C ASN A 193 -5.00 14.23 7.37
N ALA A 194 -5.78 13.65 6.45
CA ALA A 194 -5.92 12.20 6.28
C ALA A 194 -4.58 11.48 6.10
N ASP A 195 -3.65 12.07 5.35
CA ASP A 195 -2.33 11.50 5.13
C ASP A 195 -1.48 11.48 6.42
N ILE A 196 -1.55 12.53 7.25
CA ILE A 196 -0.88 12.58 8.55
C ILE A 196 -1.47 11.51 9.47
N PHE A 197 -2.80 11.41 9.52
CA PHE A 197 -3.51 10.44 10.35
C PHE A 197 -3.15 9.00 10.00
N LEU A 198 -3.17 8.68 8.71
CA LEU A 198 -2.95 7.31 8.27
C LEU A 198 -1.49 6.89 8.43
N ARG A 199 -0.53 7.82 8.26
CA ARG A 199 0.90 7.53 8.49
C ARG A 199 1.27 7.30 9.95
N GLY A 200 0.55 7.94 10.88
CA GLY A 200 0.73 7.74 12.33
C GLY A 200 0.00 6.52 12.88
N SER A 201 -1.00 6.01 12.15
CA SER A 201 -1.79 4.85 12.55
C SER A 201 -1.16 3.52 12.12
N LYS A 202 -1.53 2.43 12.80
CA LYS A 202 -1.23 1.07 12.34
C LYS A 202 -2.11 0.65 11.16
N ASP A 203 -3.15 1.42 10.85
CA ASP A 203 -4.07 1.11 9.78
C ASP A 203 -3.43 1.37 8.43
N SER A 204 -3.66 0.43 7.51
CA SER A 204 -3.02 0.40 6.21
C SER A 204 -4.07 0.77 5.16
N GLN A 205 -4.34 2.05 4.92
CA GLN A 205 -5.33 2.49 3.93
C GLN A 205 -4.82 3.73 3.18
N SER A 206 -5.29 3.95 1.96
CA SER A 206 -5.12 5.26 1.32
C SER A 206 -6.10 6.28 1.93
N PRO A 207 -5.79 7.59 1.90
CA PRO A 207 -6.71 8.63 2.34
C PRO A 207 -8.11 8.53 1.73
N GLN A 208 -8.22 8.30 0.42
CA GLN A 208 -9.53 8.17 -0.25
C GLN A 208 -10.27 6.90 0.19
N GLN A 209 -9.55 5.79 0.39
CA GLN A 209 -10.14 4.54 0.89
C GLN A 209 -10.72 4.74 2.30
N PHE A 210 -10.00 5.44 3.18
CA PHE A 210 -10.50 5.77 4.52
C PHE A 210 -11.81 6.56 4.46
N LEU A 211 -11.88 7.59 3.61
CA LEU A 211 -13.11 8.36 3.39
C LEU A 211 -14.27 7.48 2.90
N TYR A 212 -14.01 6.60 1.94
CA TYR A 212 -15.03 5.69 1.41
C TYR A 212 -15.56 4.73 2.50
N ASN A 213 -14.67 4.18 3.34
CA ASN A 213 -15.09 3.28 4.40
C ASN A 213 -15.89 4.03 5.49
N LEU A 214 -15.46 5.24 5.87
CA LEU A 214 -16.19 6.08 6.82
C LEU A 214 -17.59 6.44 6.30
N MET A 215 -17.70 6.84 5.03
CA MET A 215 -18.98 7.10 4.38
C MET A 215 -19.87 5.85 4.41
N SER A 216 -19.33 4.70 4.04
CA SER A 216 -20.06 3.42 4.02
C SER A 216 -20.60 3.07 5.40
N THR A 217 -19.77 3.23 6.43
CA THR A 217 -20.16 3.08 7.84
C THR A 217 -21.34 3.99 8.21
N MET A 218 -21.28 5.28 7.83
CA MET A 218 -22.38 6.21 8.10
C MET A 218 -23.66 5.81 7.38
N ILE A 219 -23.59 5.39 6.12
CA ILE A 219 -24.75 4.90 5.36
C ILE A 219 -25.36 3.65 6.02
N PHE A 220 -24.54 2.70 6.47
CA PHE A 220 -25.05 1.52 7.17
C PHE A 220 -25.73 1.88 8.50
N SER A 221 -25.23 2.90 9.22
CA SER A 221 -25.89 3.39 10.43
C SER A 221 -27.28 3.98 10.15
N GLU A 222 -27.44 4.72 9.04
CA GLU A 222 -28.74 5.23 8.58
C GLU A 222 -29.71 4.10 8.22
N VAL A 223 -29.22 3.07 7.51
CA VAL A 223 -30.02 1.89 7.15
C VAL A 223 -30.49 1.15 8.40
N LYS A 224 -29.62 0.92 9.39
CA LYS A 224 -29.99 0.26 10.65
C LYS A 224 -31.04 1.07 11.42
N ALA A 225 -30.82 2.36 11.55
CA ALA A 225 -31.75 3.27 12.19
C ALA A 225 -33.12 3.28 11.51
N TYR A 226 -33.17 3.21 10.17
CA TYR A 226 -34.42 3.10 9.42
C TYR A 226 -35.28 1.93 9.90
N PHE A 227 -34.69 0.73 10.01
CA PHE A 227 -35.42 -0.47 10.46
C PHE A 227 -35.87 -0.36 11.92
N ILE A 228 -35.03 0.19 12.81
CA ILE A 228 -35.39 0.43 14.22
C ILE A 228 -36.62 1.36 14.29
N MET A 229 -36.59 2.46 13.54
CA MET A 229 -37.66 3.44 13.52
C MET A 229 -38.96 2.89 12.94
N ARG A 230 -38.89 2.19 11.80
CA ARG A 230 -40.08 1.57 11.19
C ARG A 230 -40.69 0.51 12.11
N TYR A 231 -39.87 -0.31 12.77
CA TYR A 231 -40.32 -1.27 13.77
C TYR A 231 -41.02 -0.61 14.94
N SER A 232 -40.42 0.45 15.47
CA SER A 232 -40.97 1.23 16.57
C SER A 232 -42.35 1.78 16.23
N ILE A 233 -42.53 2.32 15.02
CA ILE A 233 -43.84 2.77 14.51
C ILE A 233 -44.84 1.61 14.45
N THR A 234 -44.44 0.44 13.94
CA THR A 234 -45.32 -0.74 13.85
C THR A 234 -45.79 -1.22 15.23
N ILE A 235 -44.90 -1.25 16.22
CA ILE A 235 -45.23 -1.61 17.61
C ILE A 235 -46.20 -0.60 18.22
N LEU A 236 -45.94 0.70 18.07
CA LEU A 236 -46.82 1.74 18.59
C LEU A 236 -48.19 1.75 17.92
N LYS A 237 -48.25 1.52 16.60
CA LYS A 237 -49.51 1.36 15.87
C LYS A 237 -50.32 0.18 16.41
N THR A 238 -49.67 -0.96 16.61
CA THR A 238 -50.29 -2.21 17.10
C THR A 238 -50.83 -2.05 18.52
N TYR A 239 -50.05 -1.42 19.41
CA TYR A 239 -50.38 -1.40 20.83
C TYR A 239 -51.04 -0.14 21.36
N LYS A 240 -50.86 1.03 20.69
CA LYS A 240 -51.52 2.29 21.07
C LYS A 240 -52.63 2.72 20.12
N GLY A 241 -52.81 2.02 18.98
CA GLY A 241 -53.91 2.27 18.05
C GLY A 241 -53.91 3.65 17.37
N LYS A 242 -52.78 4.37 17.40
CA LYS A 242 -52.66 5.70 16.78
C LYS A 242 -52.28 5.60 15.30
N ASN A 243 -52.62 6.62 14.52
CA ASN A 243 -52.18 6.74 13.12
C ASN A 243 -50.77 7.36 13.06
N TYR A 244 -49.82 6.61 12.50
CA TYR A 244 -48.42 7.01 12.36
C TYR A 244 -47.99 7.27 10.90
N GLN A 245 -48.91 7.34 9.94
CA GLN A 245 -48.57 7.54 8.52
C GLN A 245 -47.73 8.81 8.27
N GLY A 246 -48.05 9.92 8.94
CA GLY A 246 -47.24 11.14 8.86
C GLY A 246 -45.81 10.97 9.38
N HIS A 247 -45.58 10.09 10.37
CA HIS A 247 -44.23 9.80 10.87
C HIS A 247 -43.43 9.00 9.85
N ILE A 248 -44.07 8.03 9.18
CA ILE A 248 -43.43 7.23 8.13
C ILE A 248 -42.96 8.13 6.97
N ILE A 249 -43.86 9.00 6.48
CA ILE A 249 -43.52 9.94 5.39
C ILE A 249 -42.36 10.86 5.79
N LYS A 250 -42.38 11.36 7.04
CA LYS A 250 -41.30 12.20 7.57
C LYS A 250 -39.97 11.44 7.63
N ILE A 251 -39.97 10.21 8.14
CA ILE A 251 -38.75 9.39 8.26
C ILE A 251 -38.15 9.06 6.90
N ASP A 252 -38.98 8.63 5.94
CA ASP A 252 -38.53 8.31 4.59
C ASP A 252 -37.88 9.55 3.93
N LYS A 253 -38.49 10.74 4.11
CA LYS A 253 -37.93 12.01 3.62
C LYS A 253 -36.62 12.37 4.33
N ASP A 254 -36.60 12.38 5.66
CA ASP A 254 -35.47 12.83 6.46
C ASP A 254 -34.24 11.91 6.24
N VAL A 255 -34.44 10.60 6.11
CA VAL A 255 -33.36 9.64 5.77
C VAL A 255 -32.80 9.93 4.38
N GLY A 256 -33.66 10.23 3.40
CA GLY A 256 -33.20 10.57 2.07
C GLY A 256 -32.37 11.83 2.00
N GLU A 257 -32.81 12.89 2.69
CA GLU A 257 -32.04 14.14 2.78
C GLU A 257 -30.66 13.89 3.42
N ARG A 258 -30.58 13.13 4.52
CA ARG A 258 -29.29 12.84 5.18
C ARG A 258 -28.38 11.95 4.34
N LEU A 259 -28.91 10.94 3.65
CA LEU A 259 -28.13 10.10 2.74
C LEU A 259 -27.57 10.93 1.58
N ASN A 260 -28.38 11.81 1.00
CA ASN A 260 -27.96 12.69 -0.09
C ASN A 260 -26.84 13.64 0.35
N ASN A 261 -27.02 14.28 1.50
CA ASN A 261 -26.02 15.17 2.11
C ASN A 261 -24.70 14.44 2.39
N THR A 262 -24.78 13.22 2.94
CA THR A 262 -23.61 12.40 3.27
C THR A 262 -22.87 11.96 2.02
N ILE A 263 -23.57 11.41 1.01
CA ILE A 263 -22.96 10.98 -0.25
C ILE A 263 -22.33 12.16 -0.98
N GLY A 264 -23.04 13.30 -1.08
CA GLY A 264 -22.54 14.51 -1.73
C GLY A 264 -21.27 15.06 -1.07
N ALA A 265 -21.25 15.14 0.26
CA ALA A 265 -20.09 15.53 1.06
C ALA A 265 -18.85 14.67 0.78
N PHE A 266 -19.02 13.35 0.91
CA PHE A 266 -17.92 12.41 0.75
C PHE A 266 -17.45 12.29 -0.71
N LYS A 267 -18.35 12.42 -1.69
CA LYS A 267 -17.99 12.52 -3.12
C LYS A 267 -17.09 13.73 -3.38
N ALA A 268 -17.48 14.90 -2.87
CA ALA A 268 -16.68 16.12 -2.99
C ALA A 268 -15.30 15.99 -2.33
N ALA A 269 -15.24 15.39 -1.14
CA ALA A 269 -13.99 15.13 -0.42
C ALA A 269 -13.08 14.13 -1.18
N MET A 270 -13.65 13.01 -1.66
CA MET A 270 -12.89 11.98 -2.37
C MET A 270 -12.29 12.47 -3.70
N LYS A 271 -12.94 13.42 -4.37
CA LYS A 271 -12.47 14.02 -5.63
C LYS A 271 -11.08 14.65 -5.53
N VAL A 272 -10.73 15.20 -4.36
CA VAL A 272 -9.46 15.91 -4.13
C VAL A 272 -8.49 15.13 -3.23
N THR A 273 -8.90 13.95 -2.75
CA THR A 273 -8.13 13.16 -1.80
C THR A 273 -7.24 12.14 -2.49
N SER A 274 -6.01 11.97 -2.00
CA SER A 274 -5.04 11.02 -2.56
C SER A 274 -5.51 9.57 -2.44
N ARG A 275 -5.28 8.79 -3.51
CA ARG A 275 -5.47 7.33 -3.58
C ARG A 275 -4.19 6.56 -3.31
N GLU A 276 -3.08 7.24 -3.09
CA GLU A 276 -1.77 6.62 -2.89
C GLU A 276 -1.65 6.00 -1.50
N PHE A 277 -1.02 4.83 -1.43
CA PHE A 277 -0.68 4.16 -0.18
C PHE A 277 0.69 3.49 -0.27
N TYR A 278 1.54 3.73 0.72
CA TYR A 278 2.88 3.13 0.82
C TYR A 278 3.35 3.04 2.26
N ARG A 279 4.43 2.27 2.49
CA ARG A 279 4.97 2.03 3.84
C ARG A 279 5.97 3.10 4.25
N THR A 280 5.79 3.60 5.48
CA THR A 280 6.81 4.38 6.19
C THR A 280 7.99 3.49 6.58
N ASP A 281 9.07 4.10 7.10
CA ASP A 281 10.21 3.31 7.58
C ASP A 281 9.83 2.50 8.83
N PRO A 282 10.25 1.23 8.91
CA PRO A 282 10.08 0.41 10.10
C PRO A 282 10.86 1.01 11.26
N ASP A 283 10.58 0.56 12.48
CA ASP A 283 11.33 1.01 13.65
C ASP A 283 12.77 0.49 13.65
N GLU A 284 13.00 -0.68 13.06
CA GLU A 284 14.34 -1.24 12.83
C GLU A 284 14.48 -1.77 11.41
N HIS A 285 15.62 -1.47 10.77
CA HIS A 285 15.97 -2.02 9.47
C HIS A 285 16.71 -3.34 9.63
N ILE A 286 16.10 -4.42 9.15
CA ILE A 286 16.64 -5.78 9.22
C ILE A 286 16.68 -6.36 7.81
N GLU A 287 17.86 -6.80 7.38
CA GLU A 287 18.06 -7.38 6.06
C GLU A 287 17.17 -8.61 5.86
N ASP A 288 16.66 -8.77 4.65
CA ASP A 288 15.74 -9.84 4.23
C ASP A 288 14.39 -9.89 4.96
N LYS A 289 14.15 -9.02 5.94
CA LYS A 289 12.85 -8.82 6.61
C LYS A 289 12.19 -7.51 6.23
N THR A 290 12.90 -6.39 6.36
CA THR A 290 12.36 -5.05 6.07
C THR A 290 13.00 -4.39 4.86
N TYR A 291 14.21 -4.80 4.46
CA TYR A 291 14.83 -4.34 3.22
C TYR A 291 15.60 -5.45 2.51
N LEU A 292 15.93 -5.21 1.24
CA LEU A 292 16.80 -6.03 0.41
C LEU A 292 17.97 -5.18 -0.09
N LYS A 293 19.18 -5.74 -0.06
CA LYS A 293 20.36 -5.17 -0.72
C LYS A 293 20.73 -5.98 -1.96
N LEU A 294 21.37 -5.34 -2.93
CA LEU A 294 21.97 -6.02 -4.08
C LEU A 294 23.40 -6.41 -3.75
N ASN A 295 23.58 -7.68 -3.38
CA ASN A 295 24.86 -8.25 -3.01
C ASN A 295 25.81 -8.31 -4.20
N HIS A 296 27.05 -7.87 -3.98
CA HIS A 296 28.16 -7.99 -4.94
C HIS A 296 27.96 -7.34 -6.31
N LEU A 297 26.89 -6.57 -6.52
CA LEU A 297 26.63 -5.90 -7.79
C LEU A 297 27.71 -4.85 -8.10
N PHE A 298 27.83 -3.85 -7.25
CA PHE A 298 28.91 -2.86 -7.28
C PHE A 298 29.65 -2.81 -5.96
N GLN A 299 30.97 -2.92 -6.00
CA GLN A 299 31.83 -2.72 -4.84
C GLN A 299 33.12 -1.99 -5.22
N THR A 300 33.66 -1.19 -4.32
CA THR A 300 35.00 -0.63 -4.48
C THR A 300 36.04 -1.74 -4.37
N ILE A 301 36.96 -1.76 -5.33
CA ILE A 301 38.18 -2.55 -5.29
C ILE A 301 39.39 -1.61 -5.37
N ILE A 302 40.37 -1.85 -4.51
CA ILE A 302 41.68 -1.23 -4.55
C ILE A 302 42.60 -2.16 -5.33
N ILE A 303 43.21 -1.63 -6.37
CA ILE A 303 44.07 -2.37 -7.28
C ILE A 303 45.30 -1.55 -7.60
N ASN A 304 46.46 -2.20 -7.62
CA ASN A 304 47.68 -1.53 -8.09
C ASN A 304 47.54 -1.23 -9.59
N GLU A 305 47.95 -0.04 -10.01
CA GLU A 305 47.88 0.42 -11.40
C GLU A 305 48.45 -0.60 -12.39
N ARG A 306 49.52 -1.31 -12.01
CA ARG A 306 50.17 -2.33 -12.85
C ARG A 306 49.27 -3.52 -13.18
N ASN A 307 48.23 -3.78 -12.39
CA ASN A 307 47.28 -4.85 -12.64
C ASN A 307 46.06 -4.40 -13.47
N LEU A 308 45.97 -3.11 -13.86
CA LEU A 308 44.85 -2.60 -14.67
C LEU A 308 44.98 -2.90 -16.17
N GLY A 309 46.15 -3.25 -16.70
CA GLY A 309 46.27 -3.66 -18.11
C GLY A 309 47.62 -3.53 -18.80
N GLU A 310 48.64 -2.91 -18.19
CA GLU A 310 49.96 -2.74 -18.83
C GLU A 310 51.13 -3.18 -17.94
N THR A 311 52.22 -3.60 -18.57
CA THR A 311 53.49 -3.93 -17.90
C THR A 311 54.20 -2.71 -17.30
N HIS A 312 53.69 -1.49 -17.52
CA HIS A 312 54.26 -0.21 -17.10
C HIS A 312 53.21 0.67 -16.42
N CYS A 313 53.62 1.45 -15.41
CA CYS A 313 52.78 2.40 -14.69
C CYS A 313 52.90 3.78 -15.37
N LYS A 314 51.79 4.31 -15.88
CA LYS A 314 51.68 5.57 -16.64
C LYS A 314 50.44 6.39 -16.25
N ASN A 315 50.07 6.41 -14.97
CA ASN A 315 48.86 7.04 -14.42
C ASN A 315 47.53 6.46 -14.95
N TYR A 316 47.41 5.14 -15.07
CA TYR A 316 46.18 4.47 -15.52
C TYR A 316 45.01 4.55 -14.55
N CYS A 317 45.16 5.10 -13.33
CA CYS A 317 44.01 5.18 -12.43
C CYS A 317 42.85 6.01 -13.01
N ASP A 318 43.10 6.95 -13.92
CA ASP A 318 42.08 7.86 -14.46
C ASP A 318 41.74 7.61 -15.94
N THR A 319 42.28 6.55 -16.57
CA THR A 319 42.21 6.34 -18.03
C THR A 319 40.98 5.57 -18.55
N GLY A 320 39.95 5.36 -17.72
CA GLY A 320 38.62 4.86 -18.17
C GLY A 320 38.23 3.46 -17.69
N ARG A 321 37.78 2.60 -18.62
CA ARG A 321 37.19 1.27 -18.35
C ARG A 321 38.24 0.16 -18.51
N TYR A 322 38.30 -0.79 -17.59
CA TYR A 322 39.24 -1.93 -17.65
C TYR A 322 38.53 -3.26 -17.52
N HIS A 323 38.85 -4.19 -18.42
CA HIS A 323 38.52 -5.60 -18.24
C HIS A 323 39.66 -6.27 -17.48
N VAL A 324 39.38 -6.80 -16.28
CA VAL A 324 40.41 -7.46 -15.49
C VAL A 324 40.74 -8.80 -16.11
N ASN A 325 42.01 -9.00 -16.47
CA ASN A 325 42.46 -10.31 -16.92
C ASN A 325 42.52 -11.25 -15.71
N ARG A 326 41.65 -12.26 -15.72
CA ARG A 326 41.14 -13.08 -14.59
C ARG A 326 42.19 -13.67 -13.63
N ASN A 327 43.47 -13.72 -13.98
CA ASN A 327 44.45 -14.58 -13.32
C ASN A 327 45.79 -13.93 -12.96
N LYS A 328 45.93 -12.60 -12.98
CA LYS A 328 47.29 -12.00 -12.89
C LYS A 328 47.40 -10.93 -11.82
N CYS A 329 47.74 -11.37 -10.60
CA CYS A 329 48.61 -10.57 -9.75
C CYS A 329 49.99 -10.60 -10.42
N PHE A 330 50.26 -9.64 -11.31
CA PHE A 330 51.50 -9.59 -12.11
C PHE A 330 52.74 -9.27 -11.28
N VAL A 331 52.50 -8.84 -10.04
CA VAL A 331 53.47 -8.26 -9.14
C VAL A 331 53.74 -9.26 -8.01
N GLU A 332 55.00 -9.41 -7.63
CA GLU A 332 55.40 -10.19 -6.44
C GLU A 332 54.62 -9.70 -5.22
N GLU A 333 54.30 -10.61 -4.30
CA GLU A 333 53.43 -10.34 -3.16
C GLU A 333 53.96 -9.22 -2.24
N ASP A 334 55.28 -9.06 -2.15
CA ASP A 334 55.91 -7.97 -1.39
C ASP A 334 55.68 -6.58 -2.02
N LYS A 335 55.40 -6.55 -3.33
CA LYS A 335 55.18 -5.34 -4.14
C LYS A 335 53.70 -5.09 -4.40
N ASP A 336 52.85 -6.11 -4.20
CA ASP A 336 51.39 -6.02 -4.21
C ASP A 336 50.81 -6.91 -3.09
N PRO A 337 50.82 -6.40 -1.85
CA PRO A 337 50.45 -7.19 -0.68
C PRO A 337 48.93 -7.41 -0.59
N LEU A 338 48.12 -6.80 -1.46
CA LEU A 338 46.67 -6.87 -1.42
C LEU A 338 46.08 -7.86 -2.43
N CYS A 339 46.63 -7.94 -3.65
CA CYS A 339 46.02 -8.64 -4.79
C CYS A 339 45.60 -10.09 -4.48
N LYS A 340 46.47 -10.91 -3.87
CA LYS A 340 46.13 -12.31 -3.53
C LYS A 340 45.21 -12.44 -2.30
N LYS A 341 45.19 -11.43 -1.43
CA LYS A 341 44.46 -11.47 -0.15
C LYS A 341 43.00 -11.03 -0.29
N GLN A 342 42.70 -10.20 -1.27
CA GLN A 342 41.32 -9.81 -1.58
C GLN A 342 40.63 -10.78 -2.55
N ARG A 343 39.34 -10.54 -2.80
CA ARG A 343 38.58 -11.18 -3.89
C ARG A 343 38.95 -10.55 -5.23
N THR A 344 38.91 -11.33 -6.31
CA THR A 344 39.05 -10.80 -7.67
C THR A 344 37.82 -9.99 -8.08
N CYS A 345 37.95 -9.20 -9.14
CA CYS A 345 36.82 -8.60 -9.86
C CYS A 345 36.79 -9.22 -11.26
N ASP A 346 35.73 -9.97 -11.59
CA ASP A 346 35.74 -10.80 -12.79
C ASP A 346 35.05 -10.14 -13.99
N GLY A 347 34.31 -9.05 -13.76
CA GLY A 347 33.65 -8.27 -14.81
C GLY A 347 34.43 -7.04 -15.22
N LEU A 348 33.88 -5.87 -14.91
CA LEU A 348 34.34 -4.58 -15.43
C LEU A 348 34.77 -3.66 -14.29
N LEU A 349 35.94 -3.04 -14.43
CA LEU A 349 36.38 -1.94 -13.57
C LEU A 349 36.07 -0.61 -14.24
N THR A 350 35.40 0.26 -13.49
CA THR A 350 34.92 1.56 -13.97
C THR A 350 35.15 2.61 -12.89
N GLN A 351 35.06 3.88 -13.28
CA GLN A 351 35.16 5.01 -12.33
C GLN A 351 36.40 4.92 -11.43
N CYS A 352 37.52 4.45 -12.01
CA CYS A 352 38.77 4.37 -11.30
C CYS A 352 39.28 5.78 -10.97
N ARG A 353 39.87 5.93 -9.80
CA ARG A 353 40.58 7.13 -9.36
C ARG A 353 41.77 6.75 -8.49
N ARG A 354 42.82 7.57 -8.49
CA ARG A 354 43.94 7.41 -7.55
C ARG A 354 43.42 7.44 -6.11
N THR A 355 43.94 6.56 -5.24
CA THR A 355 43.61 6.53 -3.81
C THR A 355 44.82 6.84 -2.95
N SER A 356 44.59 7.58 -1.86
CA SER A 356 45.53 7.77 -0.75
C SER A 356 45.39 6.69 0.33
N ALA A 357 44.71 5.56 0.05
CA ALA A 357 44.59 4.48 1.03
C ALA A 357 45.99 3.95 1.41
N ALA A 358 46.35 4.11 2.69
CA ALA A 358 47.63 3.64 3.23
C ALA A 358 47.49 2.26 3.88
N LYS A 359 46.33 1.96 4.46
CA LYS A 359 46.08 0.70 5.16
C LYS A 359 44.66 0.22 4.94
N VAL A 360 44.53 -1.05 4.59
CA VAL A 360 43.26 -1.73 4.33
C VAL A 360 42.98 -2.71 5.46
N CYS A 361 41.75 -2.75 5.97
CA CYS A 361 41.29 -3.84 6.82
C CYS A 361 40.44 -4.82 6.01
N LEU A 362 40.90 -6.07 5.91
CA LEU A 362 40.18 -7.15 5.25
C LEU A 362 39.16 -7.79 6.20
N PRO A 363 38.06 -8.35 5.67
CA PRO A 363 37.18 -9.21 6.46
C PRO A 363 37.92 -10.46 6.94
N GLU A 364 37.41 -11.09 7.99
CA GLU A 364 37.94 -12.35 8.54
C GLU A 364 38.03 -13.44 7.47
N ASN A 365 36.97 -13.59 6.66
CA ASN A 365 36.95 -14.49 5.53
C ASN A 365 36.42 -13.78 4.28
N LYS A 366 37.26 -13.68 3.26
CA LYS A 366 36.96 -12.99 2.00
C LYS A 366 35.87 -13.66 1.16
N TRP A 367 35.55 -14.93 1.41
CA TRP A 367 34.55 -15.70 0.65
C TRP A 367 33.16 -15.63 1.26
N THR A 368 33.06 -15.52 2.59
CA THR A 368 31.78 -15.47 3.30
C THR A 368 31.35 -14.04 3.65
N SER A 369 32.26 -13.07 3.61
CA SER A 369 31.91 -11.68 3.87
C SER A 369 31.24 -11.02 2.67
N ASP A 370 30.21 -10.23 2.95
CA ASP A 370 29.58 -9.37 1.95
C ASP A 370 30.52 -8.24 1.50
N ARG A 371 31.51 -7.88 2.33
CA ARG A 371 32.43 -6.74 2.11
C ARG A 371 33.76 -7.21 1.55
N ARG A 372 34.44 -6.37 0.76
CA ARG A 372 35.86 -6.53 0.39
C ARG A 372 36.77 -5.93 1.45
N TYR A 373 36.33 -4.81 2.06
CA TYR A 373 37.03 -4.08 3.10
C TYR A 373 36.08 -3.70 4.24
N GLU A 374 36.53 -3.83 5.48
CA GLU A 374 35.77 -3.36 6.65
C GLU A 374 35.88 -1.84 6.78
N TYR A 375 37.12 -1.34 6.74
CA TYR A 375 37.47 0.07 6.78
C TYR A 375 38.85 0.29 6.14
N LEU A 376 39.18 1.54 5.85
CA LEU A 376 40.50 1.97 5.39
C LEU A 376 41.05 3.08 6.28
N ILE A 377 42.37 3.23 6.27
CA ILE A 377 43.06 4.41 6.80
C ILE A 377 43.87 4.98 5.64
N ASP A 378 43.68 6.26 5.35
CA ASP A 378 44.46 6.95 4.31
C ASP A 378 45.83 7.43 4.81
N GLU A 379 46.61 8.02 3.90
CA GLU A 379 47.96 8.56 4.18
C GLU A 379 47.96 9.67 5.26
N ASP A 380 46.84 10.37 5.44
CA ASP A 380 46.66 11.40 6.47
C ASP A 380 46.18 10.82 7.82
N ASN A 381 46.16 9.49 7.96
CA ASN A 381 45.60 8.75 9.09
C ASN A 381 44.10 8.96 9.33
N LEU A 382 43.36 9.40 8.32
CA LEU A 382 41.91 9.53 8.42
C LEU A 382 41.24 8.18 8.16
N LEU A 383 40.32 7.82 9.06
CA LEU A 383 39.51 6.62 8.95
C LEU A 383 38.43 6.81 7.87
N LYS A 384 38.30 5.83 6.99
CA LYS A 384 37.21 5.70 6.00
C LYS A 384 36.42 4.44 6.30
N GLY A 385 35.09 4.52 6.27
CA GLY A 385 34.23 3.44 6.75
C GLY A 385 34.06 3.43 8.27
N LYS A 386 33.46 2.36 8.80
CA LYS A 386 33.20 2.20 10.24
C LYS A 386 34.19 1.22 10.86
N LYS A 387 34.87 1.66 11.92
CA LYS A 387 35.80 0.82 12.69
C LYS A 387 35.15 0.32 13.97
N ASN A 388 34.70 -0.93 13.98
CA ASN A 388 34.14 -1.60 15.15
C ASN A 388 35.21 -2.43 15.87
N GLY A 389 36.15 -1.76 16.52
CA GLY A 389 37.25 -2.40 17.25
C GLY A 389 38.49 -2.70 16.38
N ASN A 390 39.11 -3.86 16.59
CA ASN A 390 40.27 -4.30 15.83
C ASN A 390 39.87 -4.82 14.45
N CYS A 391 40.81 -4.82 13.51
CA CYS A 391 40.58 -5.42 12.20
C CYS A 391 40.24 -6.91 12.38
N PRO A 392 39.06 -7.40 11.95
CA PRO A 392 38.66 -8.78 12.17
C PRO A 392 39.50 -9.75 11.34
N GLY A 393 39.88 -9.36 10.12
CA GLY A 393 40.82 -10.11 9.29
C GLY A 393 42.24 -9.54 9.36
N GLN A 394 42.95 -9.69 8.24
CA GLN A 394 44.29 -9.13 8.11
C GLN A 394 44.24 -7.65 7.76
N SER A 395 45.05 -6.85 8.46
CA SER A 395 45.34 -5.50 8.01
C SER A 395 46.53 -5.48 7.06
N VAL A 396 46.36 -4.84 5.91
CA VAL A 396 47.34 -4.80 4.82
C VAL A 396 47.82 -3.36 4.65
N GLN A 397 49.13 -3.14 4.78
CA GLN A 397 49.73 -1.86 4.47
C GLN A 397 49.94 -1.75 2.95
N LEU A 398 49.46 -0.67 2.37
CA LEU A 398 49.71 -0.31 0.99
C LEU A 398 50.91 0.62 0.97
N SER A 399 51.93 0.26 0.20
CA SER A 399 53.06 1.13 -0.09
C SER A 399 53.09 1.39 -1.59
N THR A 400 53.37 2.63 -1.97
CA THR A 400 53.60 2.95 -3.37
C THR A 400 54.95 2.36 -3.78
N HIS A 401 54.95 1.50 -4.79
CA HIS A 401 56.19 0.87 -5.28
C HIS A 401 56.83 1.69 -6.40
N ILE A 402 58.14 1.90 -6.30
CA ILE A 402 58.96 2.49 -7.37
C ILE A 402 59.55 1.34 -8.19
N TYR A 403 59.08 1.23 -9.43
CA TYR A 403 59.56 0.23 -10.38
C TYR A 403 60.76 0.75 -11.17
N TRP A 404 61.76 -0.12 -11.34
CA TRP A 404 62.95 0.11 -12.15
C TRP A 404 62.88 -0.78 -13.39
N GLY A 405 62.49 -0.20 -14.52
CA GLY A 405 62.43 -0.90 -15.80
C GLY A 405 63.58 -0.50 -16.73
N SER A 406 64.18 -1.45 -17.45
CA SER A 406 65.06 -1.15 -18.57
C SER A 406 64.33 -1.39 -19.89
N GLN A 407 64.11 -0.34 -20.69
CA GLN A 407 63.82 -0.49 -22.12
C GLN A 407 65.09 -0.15 -22.90
N GLY A 408 65.84 -1.17 -23.31
CA GLY A 408 67.17 -0.98 -23.88
C GLY A 408 68.15 -0.32 -22.91
N LYS A 409 68.85 0.74 -23.33
CA LYS A 409 69.84 1.47 -22.50
C LYS A 409 69.24 2.52 -21.56
N LYS A 410 67.92 2.75 -21.57
CA LYS A 410 67.25 3.73 -20.71
C LYS A 410 66.66 3.03 -19.48
N LYS A 411 67.08 3.48 -18.29
CA LYS A 411 66.43 3.15 -17.02
C LYS A 411 65.21 4.07 -16.85
N ASN A 412 64.01 3.50 -16.91
CA ASN A 412 62.78 4.20 -16.61
C ASN A 412 62.43 3.92 -15.14
N VAL A 413 62.34 4.99 -14.35
CA VAL A 413 61.81 4.97 -12.99
C VAL A 413 60.33 5.29 -13.08
N GLY A 414 59.47 4.32 -12.79
CA GLY A 414 58.02 4.50 -12.77
C GLY A 414 57.48 4.34 -11.36
N ARG A 415 56.61 5.25 -10.92
CA ARG A 415 55.85 5.11 -9.67
C ARG A 415 54.53 4.42 -10.01
N CYS A 416 54.20 3.33 -9.32
CA CYS A 416 52.93 2.63 -9.49
C CYS A 416 51.99 3.01 -8.35
N ASP A 417 50.95 3.75 -8.67
CA ASP A 417 49.99 4.18 -7.66
C ASP A 417 48.92 3.10 -7.40
N TRP A 418 48.21 3.27 -6.29
CA TRP A 418 47.02 2.49 -6.00
C TRP A 418 45.80 3.20 -6.58
N CYS A 419 44.96 2.44 -7.27
CA CYS A 419 43.71 2.91 -7.82
C CYS A 419 42.56 2.32 -7.00
N MET A 420 41.56 3.13 -6.68
CA MET A 420 40.26 2.64 -6.26
C MET A 420 39.33 2.65 -7.48
N CYS A 421 38.62 1.55 -7.71
CA CYS A 421 37.74 1.38 -8.85
C CYS A 421 36.39 0.80 -8.41
N ARG A 422 35.34 1.12 -9.15
CA ARG A 422 34.07 0.38 -9.06
C ARG A 422 34.23 -0.95 -9.79
N CYS A 423 34.09 -2.05 -9.06
CA CYS A 423 34.00 -3.39 -9.58
C CYS A 423 32.55 -3.77 -9.84
N TYR A 424 32.25 -4.18 -11.07
CA TYR A 424 31.05 -4.93 -11.43
C TYR A 424 31.40 -6.42 -11.58
N ASP A 425 30.78 -7.29 -10.78
CA ASP A 425 31.01 -8.74 -10.81
C ASP A 425 29.75 -9.47 -11.33
N PRO A 426 29.74 -10.00 -12.58
CA PRO A 426 28.57 -10.62 -13.20
C PRO A 426 28.33 -12.09 -12.78
N LYS A 427 28.95 -12.54 -11.68
CA LYS A 427 28.88 -13.95 -11.25
C LYS A 427 27.50 -14.38 -10.77
N PRO A 428 27.23 -15.71 -10.73
CA PRO A 428 25.94 -16.25 -10.26
C PRO A 428 25.55 -15.86 -8.83
N TYR A 429 26.50 -15.50 -7.97
CA TYR A 429 26.23 -15.04 -6.60
C TYR A 429 25.96 -13.52 -6.49
N SER A 430 26.04 -12.80 -7.61
CA SER A 430 25.81 -11.36 -7.67
C SER A 430 24.35 -11.08 -7.96
N ASP A 431 23.75 -10.16 -7.20
CA ASP A 431 22.35 -9.75 -7.37
C ASP A 431 22.22 -8.76 -8.55
N ASN A 432 22.57 -9.21 -9.75
CA ASN A 432 22.57 -8.38 -10.97
C ASN A 432 21.35 -8.60 -11.86
N ARG A 433 20.38 -9.43 -11.44
CA ARG A 433 19.21 -9.83 -12.24
C ARG A 433 17.89 -9.40 -11.62
N PHE A 434 17.03 -8.87 -12.47
CA PHE A 434 15.63 -8.59 -12.17
C PHE A 434 14.74 -9.39 -13.09
N SER A 435 13.77 -10.12 -12.55
CA SER A 435 12.76 -10.83 -13.37
C SER A 435 11.92 -9.83 -14.15
N VAL A 436 11.88 -9.96 -15.47
CA VAL A 436 10.95 -9.18 -16.31
C VAL A 436 9.66 -9.93 -16.66
N LYS A 437 9.44 -11.09 -16.03
CA LYS A 437 8.19 -11.83 -16.13
C LYS A 437 7.06 -11.05 -15.47
N LEU A 438 5.95 -10.89 -16.20
CA LEU A 438 4.71 -10.33 -15.68
C LEU A 438 4.03 -11.34 -14.75
N ASN A 439 3.90 -11.01 -13.47
CA ASN A 439 3.16 -11.80 -12.49
C ASN A 439 1.68 -11.46 -12.58
N LYS A 440 0.83 -12.49 -12.65
CA LYS A 440 -0.61 -12.36 -12.88
C LYS A 440 -1.37 -12.96 -11.71
N ALA A 441 -2.42 -12.27 -11.26
CA ALA A 441 -3.42 -12.83 -10.39
C ALA A 441 -4.22 -13.91 -11.14
N ARG A 442 -4.96 -14.76 -10.41
CA ARG A 442 -5.91 -15.74 -10.98
C ARG A 442 -7.18 -15.07 -11.49
N TYR A 443 -7.04 -14.08 -12.37
CA TYR A 443 -8.14 -13.24 -12.84
C TYR A 443 -9.21 -14.00 -13.63
N GLU A 444 -8.86 -15.15 -14.23
CA GLU A 444 -9.85 -16.06 -14.81
C GLU A 444 -10.82 -16.65 -13.77
N ASN A 445 -10.43 -16.66 -12.49
CA ASN A 445 -11.25 -17.06 -11.36
C ASN A 445 -11.75 -15.85 -10.54
N ASN A 446 -11.79 -14.66 -11.15
CA ASN A 446 -12.21 -13.41 -10.53
C ASN A 446 -11.31 -12.93 -9.37
N PHE A 447 -10.01 -13.26 -9.41
CA PHE A 447 -9.01 -12.71 -8.48
C PHE A 447 -8.37 -11.45 -9.05
N VAL A 448 -8.14 -10.47 -8.18
CA VAL A 448 -7.50 -9.19 -8.50
C VAL A 448 -6.27 -8.99 -7.63
N VAL A 449 -5.40 -8.06 -8.01
CA VAL A 449 -4.26 -7.68 -7.18
C VAL A 449 -4.75 -6.81 -6.02
N THR A 450 -4.30 -7.14 -4.81
CA THR A 450 -4.67 -6.46 -3.57
C THR A 450 -3.47 -5.89 -2.82
N GLY A 451 -2.26 -6.28 -3.24
CA GLY A 451 -1.01 -5.78 -2.68
C GLY A 451 0.21 -6.30 -3.41
N ALA A 452 1.37 -5.76 -3.04
CA ALA A 452 2.64 -6.07 -3.69
C ALA A 452 3.82 -5.94 -2.71
N ARG A 453 4.91 -6.64 -3.01
CA ARG A 453 6.18 -6.52 -2.28
C ARG A 453 7.37 -6.91 -3.16
N PHE A 454 8.55 -6.40 -2.84
CA PHE A 454 9.79 -6.93 -3.42
C PHE A 454 10.17 -8.26 -2.77
N VAL A 455 10.65 -9.19 -3.59
CA VAL A 455 11.23 -10.46 -3.17
C VAL A 455 12.55 -10.66 -3.90
N LYS A 456 13.51 -11.23 -3.18
CA LYS A 456 14.77 -11.74 -3.72
C LYS A 456 14.78 -13.24 -3.47
N ASP A 457 14.92 -14.02 -4.53
CA ASP A 457 15.09 -15.47 -4.47
C ASP A 457 16.13 -15.89 -5.49
N ASP A 458 17.05 -16.77 -5.09
CA ASP A 458 18.19 -17.22 -5.91
C ASP A 458 18.89 -16.08 -6.69
N HIS A 459 19.25 -15.01 -5.98
CA HIS A 459 19.90 -13.80 -6.54
C HIS A 459 19.10 -13.04 -7.60
N VAL A 460 17.79 -13.30 -7.72
CA VAL A 460 16.90 -12.60 -8.63
C VAL A 460 15.87 -11.78 -7.87
N MET A 461 15.81 -10.49 -8.21
CA MET A 461 14.82 -9.55 -7.69
C MET A 461 13.53 -9.58 -8.53
N TYR A 462 12.37 -9.59 -7.87
CA TYR A 462 11.06 -9.49 -8.53
C TYR A 462 9.98 -8.91 -7.61
N ILE A 463 8.84 -8.56 -8.19
CA ILE A 463 7.65 -8.09 -7.45
C ILE A 463 6.71 -9.28 -7.24
N GLN A 464 6.45 -9.67 -5.99
CA GLN A 464 5.42 -10.64 -5.65
C GLN A 464 4.09 -9.93 -5.37
N LEU A 465 2.99 -10.55 -5.78
CA LEU A 465 1.64 -10.00 -5.63
C LEU A 465 0.85 -10.74 -4.56
N GLN A 466 0.08 -9.97 -3.81
CA GLN A 466 -1.05 -10.50 -3.07
C GLN A 466 -2.29 -10.41 -3.97
N GLU A 467 -3.06 -11.48 -3.98
CA GLU A 467 -4.32 -11.55 -4.71
C GLU A 467 -5.47 -11.91 -3.75
N GLY A 468 -6.67 -11.45 -4.11
CA GLY A 468 -7.91 -11.78 -3.42
C GLY A 468 -9.06 -11.86 -4.41
N ARG A 469 -10.06 -12.67 -4.10
CA ARG A 469 -11.25 -12.81 -4.94
C ARG A 469 -12.11 -11.58 -4.83
N LEU A 470 -12.40 -10.97 -5.97
CA LEU A 470 -13.33 -9.86 -6.07
C LEU A 470 -14.77 -10.35 -5.82
N GLN A 471 -15.49 -9.57 -5.04
CA GLN A 471 -16.91 -9.71 -4.77
C GLN A 471 -17.64 -8.42 -5.18
N ALA A 472 -18.97 -8.51 -5.19
CA ALA A 472 -19.83 -7.39 -5.51
C ALA A 472 -19.58 -6.16 -4.62
N GLY A 473 -19.84 -4.98 -5.17
CA GLY A 473 -19.53 -3.70 -4.53
C GLY A 473 -18.04 -3.43 -4.40
N GLY A 474 -17.20 -4.09 -5.21
CA GLY A 474 -15.74 -3.94 -5.16
C GLY A 474 -15.06 -4.52 -3.92
N VAL A 475 -15.78 -5.33 -3.12
CA VAL A 475 -15.25 -5.91 -1.89
C VAL A 475 -14.28 -7.05 -2.20
N ILE A 476 -13.19 -7.16 -1.43
CA ILE A 476 -12.28 -8.31 -1.50
C ILE A 476 -12.63 -9.33 -0.42
N ASP A 477 -12.74 -10.60 -0.82
CA ASP A 477 -12.91 -11.69 0.14
C ASP A 477 -11.62 -11.94 0.93
N GLU A 478 -11.56 -11.43 2.18
CA GLU A 478 -10.40 -11.56 3.06
C GLU A 478 -9.96 -13.02 3.27
N LYS A 479 -10.88 -13.99 3.19
CA LYS A 479 -10.57 -15.42 3.36
C LYS A 479 -9.82 -16.02 2.18
N THR A 480 -9.81 -15.33 1.04
CA THR A 480 -9.15 -15.78 -0.19
C THR A 480 -7.80 -15.10 -0.42
N LEU A 481 -7.44 -14.14 0.46
CA LEU A 481 -6.17 -13.41 0.35
C LEU A 481 -5.00 -14.38 0.40
N ASN A 482 -4.15 -14.31 -0.62
CA ASN A 482 -2.96 -15.14 -0.70
C ASN A 482 -1.85 -14.42 -1.47
N TRP A 483 -0.60 -14.66 -1.08
CA TRP A 483 0.54 -14.26 -1.89
C TRP A 483 0.70 -15.25 -3.05
N ALA A 484 0.62 -14.75 -4.28
CA ALA A 484 0.75 -15.59 -5.46
C ALA A 484 2.11 -16.32 -5.45
N SER A 485 2.09 -17.64 -5.63
CA SER A 485 3.29 -18.45 -5.70
C SER A 485 4.07 -18.13 -6.98
N TYR A 486 5.37 -17.94 -6.84
CA TYR A 486 6.27 -17.76 -7.97
C TYR A 486 6.70 -19.15 -8.46
N TRP A 487 5.89 -19.78 -9.31
CA TRP A 487 5.99 -21.23 -9.58
C TRP A 487 6.94 -21.61 -10.73
N GLU A 488 7.52 -20.65 -11.45
CA GLU A 488 8.57 -20.93 -12.44
C GLU A 488 9.69 -19.93 -12.25
N SER A 489 10.93 -20.41 -12.12
CA SER A 489 12.11 -19.56 -12.20
C SER A 489 11.98 -18.64 -13.43
N PRO A 490 12.31 -17.34 -13.29
CA PRO A 490 12.15 -16.41 -14.39
C PRO A 490 13.01 -16.88 -15.56
N GLN A 491 12.44 -17.06 -16.76
CA GLN A 491 13.25 -17.38 -17.95
C GLN A 491 13.84 -16.12 -18.60
N GLN A 492 13.36 -14.94 -18.22
CA GLN A 492 13.76 -13.65 -18.79
C GLN A 492 14.13 -12.67 -17.67
N PHE A 493 15.30 -12.03 -17.85
CA PHE A 493 15.88 -11.11 -16.88
C PHE A 493 16.27 -9.79 -17.54
N PHE A 494 16.12 -8.71 -16.79
CA PHE A 494 16.90 -7.50 -16.97
C PHE A 494 18.17 -7.65 -16.14
N ALA A 495 19.33 -7.54 -16.80
CA ALA A 495 20.63 -7.66 -16.15
C ALA A 495 21.42 -6.37 -16.31
N THR A 496 22.02 -5.91 -15.22
CA THR A 496 22.97 -4.78 -15.27
C THR A 496 24.23 -5.22 -16.02
N ASP A 497 24.92 -4.32 -16.73
CA ASP A 497 26.15 -4.64 -17.49
C ASP A 497 27.38 -3.84 -17.03
N GLY A 498 27.32 -3.28 -15.83
CA GLY A 498 28.37 -2.45 -15.24
C GLY A 498 28.15 -0.96 -15.46
N ASP A 499 28.15 -0.51 -16.72
CA ASP A 499 28.10 0.91 -17.09
C ASP A 499 26.78 1.38 -17.69
N HIS A 500 25.88 0.45 -18.01
CA HIS A 500 24.54 0.73 -18.48
C HIS A 500 23.56 -0.17 -17.71
N HIS A 501 22.27 -0.04 -18.02
CA HIS A 501 21.21 -0.91 -17.46
C HIS A 501 21.18 -0.94 -15.92
N HIS A 502 21.42 0.19 -15.26
CA HIS A 502 21.44 0.28 -13.79
C HIS A 502 20.65 1.49 -13.27
N ASP A 503 19.78 2.04 -14.12
CA ASP A 503 18.85 3.12 -13.78
C ASP A 503 17.46 2.52 -13.55
N ILE A 504 16.78 2.95 -12.49
CA ILE A 504 15.43 2.53 -12.11
C ILE A 504 14.49 3.71 -12.29
N ASN A 505 13.45 3.51 -13.10
CA ASN A 505 12.43 4.50 -13.36
C ASN A 505 11.41 4.54 -12.21
N LEU A 506 11.19 5.72 -11.64
CA LEU A 506 10.33 5.97 -10.49
C LEU A 506 9.02 6.59 -10.96
N ASP A 507 8.19 5.75 -11.57
CA ASP A 507 6.92 6.13 -12.17
C ASP A 507 5.73 5.42 -11.53
N ASP A 508 4.57 6.04 -11.74
CA ASP A 508 3.27 5.56 -11.32
C ASP A 508 2.47 5.12 -12.52
N LEU A 509 2.07 3.86 -12.53
CA LEU A 509 1.17 3.32 -13.54
C LEU A 509 -0.22 3.22 -12.97
N GLN A 510 -1.18 3.85 -13.65
CA GLN A 510 -2.60 3.81 -13.30
C GLN A 510 -3.41 3.19 -14.42
N ALA A 511 -4.36 2.33 -14.05
CA ALA A 511 -5.35 1.79 -14.95
C ALA A 511 -6.35 2.89 -15.36
N PRO A 512 -7.01 2.75 -16.52
CA PRO A 512 -8.12 3.61 -16.88
C PRO A 512 -9.24 3.58 -15.82
N VAL A 513 -10.12 4.59 -15.85
CA VAL A 513 -11.31 4.63 -14.98
C VAL A 513 -12.12 3.34 -15.16
N GLY A 514 -12.62 2.79 -14.04
CA GLY A 514 -13.37 1.52 -14.04
C GLY A 514 -12.54 0.27 -14.30
N HIS A 515 -11.20 0.36 -14.28
CA HIS A 515 -10.31 -0.80 -14.40
C HIS A 515 -9.53 -1.06 -13.10
N VAL A 516 -9.14 -2.32 -12.93
CA VAL A 516 -8.32 -2.79 -11.80
C VAL A 516 -7.10 -3.52 -12.31
N ILE A 517 -6.03 -3.54 -11.51
CA ILE A 517 -4.83 -4.29 -11.82
C ILE A 517 -5.06 -5.78 -11.52
N VAL A 518 -4.70 -6.62 -12.48
CA VAL A 518 -4.68 -8.08 -12.37
C VAL A 518 -3.30 -8.68 -12.61
N GLY A 519 -2.28 -7.86 -12.87
CA GLY A 519 -0.91 -8.31 -12.97
C GLY A 519 0.10 -7.17 -12.93
N VAL A 520 1.31 -7.47 -12.48
CA VAL A 520 2.41 -6.52 -12.28
C VAL A 520 3.73 -7.22 -12.57
N GLY A 521 4.68 -6.50 -13.14
CA GLY A 521 6.03 -7.00 -13.30
C GLY A 521 7.01 -5.85 -13.51
N LEU A 522 8.29 -6.20 -13.57
CA LEU A 522 9.32 -5.30 -14.04
C LEU A 522 9.52 -5.49 -15.54
N LYS A 523 10.07 -4.48 -16.22
CA LYS A 523 10.38 -4.55 -17.65
C LYS A 523 11.55 -3.64 -17.99
N GLU A 524 12.29 -3.96 -19.04
CA GLU A 524 13.16 -2.99 -19.69
C GLU A 524 12.30 -1.92 -20.39
N ILE A 525 12.56 -0.66 -20.08
CA ILE A 525 12.01 0.50 -20.80
C ILE A 525 13.15 1.34 -21.37
N ILE A 526 12.84 2.11 -22.42
CA ILE A 526 13.80 3.04 -23.04
C ILE A 526 13.25 4.45 -22.90
N ARG A 527 14.03 5.35 -22.30
CA ARG A 527 13.71 6.77 -22.16
C ARG A 527 14.94 7.60 -22.51
N ASN A 528 14.80 8.57 -23.43
CA ASN A 528 15.91 9.39 -23.93
C ASN A 528 17.13 8.55 -24.38
N ASN A 529 16.89 7.43 -25.07
CA ASN A 529 17.91 6.46 -25.48
C ASN A 529 18.69 5.78 -24.33
N VAL A 530 18.21 5.92 -23.08
CA VAL A 530 18.73 5.21 -21.91
C VAL A 530 17.79 4.07 -21.58
N LYS A 531 18.36 2.87 -21.42
CA LYS A 531 17.63 1.69 -20.96
C LYS A 531 17.55 1.66 -19.45
N MET A 532 16.36 1.46 -18.93
CA MET A 532 16.05 1.54 -17.50
C MET A 532 15.17 0.36 -17.10
N LEU A 533 15.24 -0.01 -15.81
CA LEU A 533 14.26 -0.90 -15.21
C LEU A 533 12.99 -0.11 -14.89
N GLY A 534 11.89 -0.49 -15.50
CA GLY A 534 10.58 0.12 -15.30
C GLY A 534 9.53 -0.88 -14.82
N LEU A 535 8.35 -0.35 -14.51
CA LEU A 535 7.19 -1.14 -14.14
C LEU A 535 6.35 -1.50 -15.38
N GLN A 536 5.61 -2.61 -15.31
CA GLN A 536 4.52 -2.94 -16.22
C GLN A 536 3.32 -3.46 -15.42
N ILE A 537 2.11 -3.13 -15.87
CA ILE A 537 0.85 -3.59 -15.25
C ILE A 537 -0.07 -4.24 -16.31
N LEU A 538 -0.91 -5.16 -15.85
CA LEU A 538 -2.00 -5.75 -16.62
C LEU A 538 -3.30 -5.38 -15.92
N THR A 539 -4.28 -4.89 -16.69
CA THR A 539 -5.54 -4.43 -16.11
C THR A 539 -6.74 -5.13 -16.76
N LYS A 540 -7.87 -5.11 -16.06
CA LYS A 540 -9.17 -5.52 -16.61
C LYS A 540 -10.24 -4.51 -16.19
N PRO A 541 -11.25 -4.26 -17.06
CA PRO A 541 -12.44 -3.55 -16.64
C PRO A 541 -13.16 -4.36 -15.56
N VAL A 542 -13.74 -3.66 -14.60
CA VAL A 542 -14.53 -4.26 -13.52
C VAL A 542 -15.96 -3.74 -13.57
N ASN A 543 -16.93 -4.64 -13.45
CA ASN A 543 -18.26 -4.25 -13.07
C ASN A 543 -18.29 -4.12 -11.55
N PHE A 544 -18.18 -2.89 -11.04
CA PHE A 544 -18.07 -2.62 -9.60
C PHE A 544 -19.25 -3.23 -8.81
N THR A 545 -20.46 -3.13 -9.34
CA THR A 545 -21.70 -3.59 -8.67
C THR A 545 -21.76 -5.10 -8.53
N SER A 546 -21.59 -5.84 -9.63
CA SER A 546 -21.58 -7.31 -9.61
C SER A 546 -20.28 -7.89 -9.02
N GLY A 547 -19.20 -7.11 -9.04
CA GLY A 547 -17.88 -7.58 -8.63
C GLY A 547 -17.27 -8.55 -9.62
N GLU A 548 -17.61 -8.44 -10.90
CA GLU A 548 -17.11 -9.32 -11.94
C GLU A 548 -16.10 -8.61 -12.83
N LEU A 549 -14.98 -9.27 -13.10
CA LEU A 549 -14.03 -8.84 -14.11
C LEU A 549 -14.61 -9.05 -15.50
N LEU A 550 -14.69 -7.98 -16.27
CA LEU A 550 -15.27 -7.99 -17.60
C LEU A 550 -14.22 -8.18 -18.69
N GLY A 551 -14.69 -8.57 -19.87
CA GLY A 551 -13.95 -8.51 -21.13
C GLY A 551 -12.64 -9.31 -21.18
N SER A 552 -11.86 -9.04 -22.23
CA SER A 552 -10.50 -9.55 -22.35
C SER A 552 -9.55 -8.69 -21.52
N SER A 553 -8.47 -9.27 -21.00
CA SER A 553 -7.45 -8.50 -20.31
C SER A 553 -6.68 -7.62 -21.30
N THR A 554 -6.55 -6.34 -20.97
CA THR A 554 -5.75 -5.40 -21.73
C THR A 554 -4.38 -5.31 -21.08
N ASN A 555 -3.34 -5.73 -21.81
CA ASN A 555 -1.97 -5.41 -21.44
C ASN A 555 -1.80 -3.90 -21.60
N HIS A 556 -1.95 -3.16 -20.50
CA HIS A 556 -1.52 -1.78 -20.44
C HIS A 556 -0.01 -1.75 -20.26
N MET A 557 0.67 -1.92 -21.38
CA MET A 557 2.02 -1.42 -21.52
C MET A 557 1.87 0.03 -21.98
N VAL A 558 2.64 0.93 -21.39
CA VAL A 558 2.70 2.35 -21.76
C VAL A 558 1.53 3.16 -21.17
N PHE A 559 1.79 3.82 -20.04
CA PHE A 559 1.42 5.23 -20.00
C PHE A 559 2.54 5.95 -20.75
N GLU A 560 2.19 6.66 -21.83
CA GLU A 560 3.11 7.63 -22.42
C GLU A 560 3.41 8.61 -21.30
N PRO A 561 4.68 8.79 -20.90
CA PRO A 561 4.95 9.62 -19.77
C PRO A 561 4.54 11.02 -20.17
N SER A 562 3.84 11.74 -19.30
CA SER A 562 4.07 13.17 -19.27
C SER A 562 5.55 13.32 -18.93
N TRP A 563 6.42 13.38 -19.95
CA TRP A 563 7.88 13.53 -19.89
C TRP A 563 8.27 14.91 -19.34
N SER A 564 7.65 15.37 -18.25
CA SER A 564 7.96 16.68 -17.71
C SER A 564 9.20 16.66 -16.83
N ASN A 565 9.60 15.49 -16.29
CA ASN A 565 10.61 15.43 -15.24
C ASN A 565 11.64 14.30 -15.44
N ASP A 566 12.57 14.42 -16.38
CA ASP A 566 13.70 13.48 -16.58
C ASP A 566 14.81 13.65 -15.51
N LYS A 567 14.44 13.97 -14.27
CA LYS A 567 15.39 14.35 -13.23
C LYS A 567 15.88 13.14 -12.44
N GLU A 568 17.19 12.96 -12.43
CA GLU A 568 17.88 12.01 -11.56
C GLU A 568 17.76 12.42 -10.09
N VAL A 569 17.35 11.48 -9.23
CA VAL A 569 17.49 11.58 -7.79
C VAL A 569 18.94 11.27 -7.43
N LYS A 570 19.75 12.32 -7.25
CA LYS A 570 21.19 12.19 -7.01
C LYS A 570 21.47 11.69 -5.60
N ILE A 571 22.09 10.51 -5.49
CA ILE A 571 22.50 9.89 -4.22
C ILE A 571 24.01 9.62 -4.14
N LYS A 572 24.82 10.44 -4.84
CA LYS A 572 26.27 10.19 -5.01
C LYS A 572 27.03 10.46 -3.72
N GLU A 573 27.93 9.54 -3.37
CA GLU A 573 28.73 9.56 -2.14
C GLU A 573 27.89 9.54 -0.84
N TYR A 574 26.65 9.04 -0.92
CA TYR A 574 25.76 8.91 0.26
C TYR A 574 26.03 7.63 1.04
N ASP A 575 25.76 7.66 2.34
CA ASP A 575 25.89 6.49 3.21
C ASP A 575 24.79 5.46 2.96
N ILE A 576 24.99 4.22 3.43
CA ILE A 576 23.96 3.19 3.38
C ILE A 576 22.73 3.62 4.20
N PRO A 577 21.51 3.29 3.74
CA PRO A 577 20.31 3.86 4.32
C PRO A 577 20.02 3.41 5.75
N THR A 578 20.48 2.22 6.13
CA THR A 578 20.29 1.66 7.48
C THR A 578 21.13 2.33 8.56
N ASN A 579 22.09 3.18 8.19
CA ASN A 579 22.86 3.97 9.14
C ASN A 579 22.13 5.25 9.58
N SER A 580 21.03 5.61 8.92
CA SER A 580 20.25 6.78 9.29
C SER A 580 19.48 6.51 10.58
N ILE A 581 19.65 7.39 11.59
CA ILE A 581 18.98 7.25 12.89
C ILE A 581 17.49 7.59 12.81
N ALA A 582 17.08 8.43 11.85
CA ALA A 582 15.69 8.83 11.71
C ALA A 582 15.12 8.46 10.35
N LYS A 583 13.79 8.33 10.33
CA LYS A 583 13.00 7.90 9.18
C LYS A 583 13.18 8.83 7.98
N SER A 584 13.02 8.26 6.80
CA SER A 584 13.00 8.93 5.50
C SER A 584 11.85 9.94 5.47
N VAL A 585 12.13 11.15 5.01
CA VAL A 585 11.16 12.26 4.96
C VAL A 585 10.88 12.74 3.54
N ASN A 586 11.80 12.50 2.62
CA ASN A 586 11.67 12.91 1.22
C ASN A 586 11.27 11.70 0.38
N ILE A 587 10.37 11.94 -0.58
CA ILE A 587 9.90 10.94 -1.54
C ILE A 587 10.05 11.54 -2.95
N SER A 588 10.56 10.73 -3.87
CA SER A 588 10.68 11.11 -5.28
C SER A 588 9.33 11.45 -5.90
N GLN A 589 9.35 12.33 -6.87
CA GLN A 589 8.18 12.65 -7.69
C GLN A 589 8.05 11.63 -8.84
N PRO A 590 6.83 11.40 -9.34
CA PRO A 590 6.62 10.63 -10.57
C PRO A 590 7.43 11.24 -11.72
N GLY A 591 7.89 10.39 -12.64
CA GLY A 591 8.74 10.76 -13.75
C GLY A 591 10.22 10.75 -13.39
N GLN A 592 10.63 10.72 -12.14
CA GLN A 592 12.06 10.72 -11.78
C GLN A 592 12.71 9.35 -12.01
N PHE A 593 14.03 9.30 -11.88
CA PHE A 593 14.75 8.03 -11.85
C PHE A 593 15.88 8.06 -10.83
N VAL A 594 16.31 6.88 -10.38
CA VAL A 594 17.48 6.72 -9.52
C VAL A 594 18.46 5.74 -10.13
N ARG A 595 19.74 6.02 -9.96
CA ARG A 595 20.83 5.19 -10.45
C ARG A 595 21.38 4.31 -9.35
N LEU A 596 21.49 3.01 -9.60
CA LEU A 596 22.22 2.07 -8.74
C LEU A 596 23.71 2.43 -8.77
N GLN A 597 24.30 2.68 -7.61
CA GLN A 597 25.70 3.06 -7.52
C GLN A 597 26.33 2.67 -6.18
N LEU A 598 27.63 2.92 -6.04
CA LEU A 598 28.34 2.66 -4.79
C LEU A 598 27.85 3.59 -3.67
N SER A 599 27.81 3.05 -2.46
CA SER A 599 27.81 3.86 -1.23
C SER A 599 29.04 4.75 -1.16
N GLY A 600 28.98 5.77 -0.30
CA GLY A 600 30.04 6.74 -0.12
C GLY A 600 31.35 6.10 0.29
N PHE A 601 32.45 6.63 -0.25
CA PHE A 601 33.79 6.16 0.09
C PHE A 601 34.14 6.48 1.54
N ASP A 602 33.83 7.71 1.98
CA ASP A 602 34.16 8.15 3.34
C ASP A 602 33.33 7.40 4.40
N SER A 603 32.06 7.13 4.10
CA SER A 603 31.11 6.51 5.04
C SER A 603 31.15 4.99 5.07
N ASP A 604 31.32 4.33 3.92
CA ASP A 604 31.20 2.88 3.77
C ASP A 604 32.28 2.25 2.90
N VAL A 605 33.30 3.01 2.46
CA VAL A 605 34.34 2.53 1.54
C VAL A 605 33.75 2.00 0.22
N GLY A 606 32.55 2.45 -0.16
CA GLY A 606 31.82 1.95 -1.32
C GLY A 606 31.67 0.43 -1.36
N GLN A 607 31.34 -0.20 -0.22
CA GLN A 607 31.21 -1.66 -0.16
C GLN A 607 29.81 -2.17 -0.50
N ASN A 608 28.82 -1.27 -0.54
CA ASN A 608 27.43 -1.57 -0.83
C ASN A 608 26.94 -0.87 -2.10
N THR A 609 25.93 -1.46 -2.74
CA THR A 609 25.17 -0.81 -3.81
C THR A 609 23.92 -0.14 -3.21
N ILE A 610 23.73 1.15 -3.49
CA ILE A 610 22.57 1.95 -3.08
C ILE A 610 21.77 2.42 -4.31
N PRO A 611 20.45 2.68 -4.17
CA PRO A 611 19.62 2.51 -2.96
C PRO A 611 19.39 1.03 -2.59
N PHE A 612 18.93 0.78 -1.37
CA PHE A 612 18.36 -0.53 -1.00
C PHE A 612 16.90 -0.61 -1.46
N PHE A 613 16.25 -1.76 -1.32
CA PHE A 613 14.84 -1.95 -1.68
C PHE A 613 14.01 -2.20 -0.42
N ASP A 614 12.87 -1.52 -0.28
CA ASP A 614 11.95 -1.75 0.82
C ASP A 614 11.19 -3.06 0.61
N LYS A 615 11.40 -4.03 1.50
CA LYS A 615 10.79 -5.37 1.40
C LYS A 615 9.39 -5.41 2.00
N GLN A 616 9.00 -4.40 2.77
CA GLN A 616 7.75 -4.42 3.52
C GLN A 616 6.56 -4.67 2.58
N PRO A 617 5.62 -5.55 2.98
CA PRO A 617 4.42 -5.77 2.19
C PRO A 617 3.57 -4.51 2.17
N VAL A 618 3.22 -4.09 0.96
CA VAL A 618 2.31 -2.97 0.73
C VAL A 618 0.96 -3.57 0.42
N THR A 619 0.08 -3.55 1.42
CA THR A 619 -1.25 -4.16 1.42
C THR A 619 -2.16 -3.25 2.24
N THR A 620 -3.43 -3.13 1.85
CA THR A 620 -4.39 -2.35 2.63
C THR A 620 -5.18 -3.23 3.62
N SER A 621 -5.74 -2.62 4.67
CA SER A 621 -6.61 -3.24 5.66
C SER A 621 -7.78 -2.28 5.97
N PRO A 622 -9.02 -2.57 5.51
CA PRO A 622 -9.40 -3.75 4.74
C PRO A 622 -8.74 -3.79 3.36
N SER A 623 -8.70 -4.98 2.78
CA SER A 623 -8.14 -5.16 1.43
C SER A 623 -8.98 -4.39 0.40
N ALA A 624 -8.34 -3.52 -0.36
CA ALA A 624 -8.98 -2.68 -1.37
C ALA A 624 -8.71 -3.20 -2.79
N LEU A 625 -9.57 -2.77 -3.71
CA LEU A 625 -9.27 -2.81 -5.13
C LEU A 625 -8.09 -1.88 -5.45
N ILE A 626 -7.16 -2.38 -6.25
CA ILE A 626 -5.98 -1.62 -6.69
C ILE A 626 -6.13 -1.29 -8.18
N SER A 627 -6.04 0.00 -8.50
CA SER A 627 -6.11 0.52 -9.87
C SER A 627 -4.75 0.97 -10.40
N GLY A 628 -3.76 1.15 -9.53
CA GLY A 628 -2.42 1.58 -9.94
C GLY A 628 -1.33 1.07 -9.02
N LEU A 629 -0.09 1.11 -9.50
CA LEU A 629 1.11 0.77 -8.75
C LEU A 629 2.26 1.66 -9.22
N GLY A 630 3.08 2.11 -8.28
CA GLY A 630 4.22 2.97 -8.55
C GLY A 630 5.50 2.51 -7.87
N LEU A 631 6.63 2.96 -8.41
CA LEU A 631 7.94 2.86 -7.79
C LEU A 631 8.39 4.24 -7.34
N TYR A 632 8.88 4.33 -6.11
CA TYR A 632 9.39 5.59 -5.57
C TYR A 632 10.70 5.37 -4.83
N HIS A 633 11.49 6.44 -4.70
CA HIS A 633 12.66 6.49 -3.83
C HIS A 633 12.35 7.34 -2.61
N LYS A 634 12.47 6.77 -1.41
CA LYS A 634 12.42 7.51 -0.16
C LYS A 634 13.80 7.65 0.44
N HIS A 635 14.11 8.83 0.96
CA HIS A 635 15.42 9.10 1.53
C HIS A 635 15.40 10.24 2.55
N ARG A 636 16.56 10.42 3.15
CA ARG A 636 16.93 11.59 3.94
C ARG A 636 18.27 12.13 3.43
N GLN A 637 18.61 13.35 3.82
CA GLN A 637 19.88 13.97 3.46
C GLN A 637 21.07 13.03 3.79
N ASN A 638 21.99 12.88 2.83
CA ASN A 638 23.19 12.05 2.90
C ASN A 638 22.96 10.53 3.09
N SER A 639 21.71 10.05 2.96
CA SER A 639 21.37 8.63 2.98
C SER A 639 21.01 8.14 1.58
N GLY A 640 21.54 6.99 1.17
CA GLY A 640 21.27 6.36 -0.12
C GLY A 640 19.80 6.00 -0.35
N GLY A 641 19.00 5.95 0.71
CA GLY A 641 17.56 5.71 0.66
C GLY A 641 17.13 4.31 0.22
N PHE A 642 15.81 4.15 0.07
CA PHE A 642 15.15 2.91 -0.33
C PHE A 642 14.27 3.13 -1.56
N VAL A 643 14.29 2.18 -2.50
CA VAL A 643 13.25 2.04 -3.54
C VAL A 643 12.10 1.24 -2.94
N GLY A 644 10.91 1.83 -2.93
CA GLY A 644 9.69 1.22 -2.41
C GLY A 644 8.62 1.07 -3.49
N ILE A 645 7.60 0.27 -3.16
CA ILE A 645 6.36 0.14 -3.95
C ILE A 645 5.28 0.99 -3.31
N LYS A 646 4.52 1.72 -4.12
CA LYS A 646 3.26 2.34 -3.68
C LYS A 646 2.09 1.79 -4.46
N LEU A 647 0.96 1.64 -3.80
CA LEU A 647 -0.31 1.25 -4.42
C LEU A 647 -1.15 2.50 -4.67
N ILE A 648 -1.98 2.44 -5.70
CA ILE A 648 -3.00 3.45 -5.99
C ILE A 648 -4.34 2.72 -5.93
N THR A 649 -5.12 3.00 -4.89
CA THR A 649 -6.42 2.36 -4.68
C THR A 649 -7.39 2.72 -5.80
N PHE A 650 -8.42 1.89 -5.99
CA PHE A 650 -9.52 2.18 -6.90
C PHE A 650 -10.17 3.52 -6.57
N ASP A 651 -10.60 4.22 -7.61
CA ASP A 651 -11.27 5.51 -7.45
C ASP A 651 -12.76 5.29 -7.21
N TYR A 652 -13.21 5.57 -6.00
CA TYR A 652 -14.62 5.36 -5.64
C TYR A 652 -15.51 6.54 -6.04
N GLU A 653 -14.94 7.74 -6.24
CA GLU A 653 -15.70 8.97 -6.51
C GLU A 653 -16.65 8.87 -7.71
N PRO A 654 -16.24 8.31 -8.88
CA PRO A 654 -17.11 8.22 -10.04
C PRO A 654 -18.30 7.27 -9.85
N HIS A 655 -18.28 6.47 -8.78
CA HIS A 655 -19.29 5.46 -8.47
C HIS A 655 -20.26 5.90 -7.37
N LEU A 656 -20.27 7.20 -7.03
CA LEU A 656 -21.17 7.82 -6.06
C LEU A 656 -22.00 8.89 -6.77
N ASP A 657 -23.29 8.99 -6.47
CA ASP A 657 -24.14 10.05 -7.02
C ASP A 657 -25.17 10.51 -5.98
N PRO A 658 -25.08 11.76 -5.52
CA PRO A 658 -26.20 12.37 -4.81
C PRO A 658 -27.38 12.55 -5.78
N ASP A 659 -28.61 12.29 -5.33
CA ASP A 659 -29.80 12.70 -6.05
C ASP A 659 -29.87 14.23 -6.04
N LEU A 660 -29.32 14.89 -7.07
CA LEU A 660 -29.39 16.35 -7.25
C LEU A 660 -30.53 16.74 -8.18
#